data_AF-A0A067BX37-F1
#
_entry.id   AF-A0A067BX37-F1
#
_cell.length_a   1.000
_cell.length_b   1.000
_cell.length_c   1.000
_cell.angle_alpha   90.00
_cell.angle_beta   90.00
_cell.angle_gamma   90.00
#
_symmetry.space_group_name_H-M   'P 1'
#
loop_
_entity.id
_entity.type
_entity.pdbx_description
1 polymer ?
#
loop_
_entity_poly.entity_id
_entity_poly.type
_entity_poly.pdbx_seq_one_letter_code
_entity_poly.pdbx_strand_id
1 'polypeptide(L)'
;MLFYHASNRILPSAAMLPPDASVRRRRRQLLALGYCLSCLWNLASPFKSWYLARYGFVATNDILTLTLQWNTVLNSRLLTQLYAAAGIPLSAPLPPTRYINVFLDFVVVPRSQLLWAASFDATNGSAQLDVEGQSYRSGLDGYAERARFDTDISAFASSGFPLWGSEVITKFIPPQNAPTNLQEITEGVLCLRGINLEDYVYLVFQSLLQPYHRASDHAAVQAWRRAMFPHLNACLARRRVLVASATSTAAALTQLAAELATNFSVGLLNVAGSAQLYRPMTFKDGYIDLSGTRSGTVTYQISGPNPMHALSASSGFLNAMLVARETAWWCSIQYVDPVTNHSDPRQCFERFSSTLPSFFLGKYLDRNSGTRYLDSDAFTETSTLGQLTSYDYRRMTVVPLDAIRMATPGNLTGWNLLWKELLRAVGEDVLASDALEELCLVGDGCFSACANASASGGTTLTYRRGNTCVATADSIAHGLSDVFADMACFGLGHGQDAVLITSIAVDGTRKQATVAKTAGPTAIWACLIGGRTPQTSYPSLVVDLLTQGTQATLVVVKSNGSEAIVLNFLSLLALGGDAYFSLETGLYLRKLYLWYHAHRQLDMHAAQRIFSVVNSSVSGAIWARHRLFMRTAAFLGLCAWHLGAMQSGCAWADTIDDVSVDALYACHVDVWGHLASIADVLRLVSYSWNLFAMAFLDTMPGIAVNVAGYALAWLVLGLLPLTLLAACVAQMCAWRLVLPGLAWVHNQLFLVLLWAFVLGCLRRPIVQRHVVQCITPLLRVVRVRPQKLEKSSPYFSLIGPCIWIDTAEWRPEPTKYVPLSVLLECSNVRITNVIAHEYFACGLDDDARSAGSHAHGHPTWLHELDEYYVCVHACEQACYVRSCGTPAFSVTKT
;
A
#
# COMPACT_ATOMS: atom_id res chain seq x y z
N MET A 1 31.78 18.14 -42.95
CA MET A 1 32.34 18.94 -44.08
C MET A 1 33.51 19.86 -43.68
N LEU A 2 33.48 20.64 -42.58
CA LEU A 2 34.71 21.28 -42.02
C LEU A 2 35.89 20.31 -41.85
N PHE A 3 35.55 19.08 -41.44
CA PHE A 3 36.41 17.93 -41.27
C PHE A 3 37.11 17.46 -42.55
N TYR A 4 36.39 17.49 -43.69
CA TYR A 4 36.95 17.08 -44.99
C TYR A 4 37.96 18.10 -45.52
N HIS A 5 37.82 19.36 -45.12
CA HIS A 5 38.78 20.41 -45.46
C HIS A 5 39.97 20.52 -44.50
N ALA A 6 39.81 20.15 -43.22
CA ALA A 6 40.93 20.06 -42.28
C ALA A 6 41.85 18.85 -42.57
N SER A 7 41.30 17.70 -43.02
CA SER A 7 42.12 16.53 -43.35
C SER A 7 42.86 16.67 -44.70
N ASN A 8 42.22 17.26 -45.73
CA ASN A 8 42.75 17.22 -47.10
C ASN A 8 43.66 18.40 -47.50
N ARG A 9 43.82 19.44 -46.67
CA ARG A 9 44.77 20.55 -46.94
C ARG A 9 45.97 20.62 -45.99
N ILE A 10 46.13 19.64 -45.09
CA ILE A 10 47.29 19.53 -44.16
C ILE A 10 48.20 18.35 -44.54
N LEU A 11 48.08 17.78 -45.75
CA LEU A 11 48.96 16.70 -46.24
C LEU A 11 49.67 17.11 -47.54
N PRO A 12 50.90 17.62 -47.43
CA PRO A 12 52.00 17.20 -48.29
C PRO A 12 52.94 16.26 -47.52
N SER A 13 53.69 15.50 -48.32
CA SER A 13 54.57 14.36 -48.06
C SER A 13 55.48 14.49 -46.82
N ALA A 14 55.66 13.37 -46.13
CA ALA A 14 56.35 13.24 -44.84
C ALA A 14 57.90 13.30 -44.88
N ALA A 15 58.52 13.86 -45.92
CA ALA A 15 59.97 13.88 -46.03
C ALA A 15 60.48 15.33 -46.03
N MET A 16 61.30 15.66 -45.03
CA MET A 16 62.05 16.92 -44.84
C MET A 16 61.28 18.11 -44.24
N LEU A 17 61.04 18.09 -42.92
CA LEU A 17 60.84 19.31 -42.11
C LEU A 17 61.48 19.15 -40.71
N PRO A 18 61.96 20.25 -40.09
CA PRO A 18 62.66 20.24 -38.80
C PRO A 18 61.77 19.73 -37.64
N PRO A 19 62.38 19.19 -36.56
CA PRO A 19 61.68 18.48 -35.47
C PRO A 19 60.55 19.28 -34.81
N ASP A 20 60.67 20.60 -34.68
CA ASP A 20 59.64 21.48 -34.07
C ASP A 20 58.34 21.59 -34.89
N ALA A 21 58.41 21.43 -36.22
CA ALA A 21 57.23 21.46 -37.08
C ALA A 21 56.38 20.18 -36.93
N SER A 22 57.01 19.04 -36.62
CA SER A 22 56.34 17.74 -36.45
C SER A 22 55.51 17.69 -35.15
N VAL A 23 56.03 18.27 -34.06
CA VAL A 23 55.36 18.34 -32.75
C VAL A 23 54.16 19.28 -32.80
N ARG A 24 54.28 20.46 -33.43
CA ARG A 24 53.16 21.39 -33.63
C ARG A 24 52.06 20.79 -34.51
N ARG A 25 52.42 20.05 -35.57
CA ARG A 25 51.47 19.35 -36.44
C ARG A 25 50.70 18.25 -35.69
N ARG A 26 51.39 17.44 -34.88
CA ARG A 26 50.77 16.39 -34.06
C ARG A 26 49.84 16.97 -32.99
N ARG A 27 50.24 18.08 -32.34
CA ARG A 27 49.40 18.82 -31.37
C ARG A 27 48.11 19.33 -32.03
N ARG A 28 48.20 19.93 -33.22
CA ARG A 28 47.03 20.41 -33.97
C ARG A 28 46.07 19.28 -34.36
N GLN A 29 46.59 18.11 -34.76
CA GLN A 29 45.77 16.93 -35.08
C GLN A 29 45.05 16.36 -33.85
N LEU A 30 45.75 16.28 -32.71
CA LEU A 30 45.15 15.81 -31.45
C LEU A 30 44.07 16.76 -30.93
N LEU A 31 44.32 18.08 -31.00
CA LEU A 31 43.32 19.09 -30.65
C LEU A 31 42.11 19.04 -31.58
N ALA A 32 42.33 18.88 -32.89
CA ALA A 32 41.23 18.71 -33.85
C ALA A 32 40.39 17.47 -33.51
N LEU A 33 41.03 16.30 -33.35
CA LEU A 33 40.32 15.08 -32.96
C LEU A 33 39.57 15.24 -31.64
N GLY A 34 40.20 15.86 -30.63
CA GLY A 34 39.57 16.14 -29.33
C GLY A 34 38.37 17.07 -29.43
N TYR A 35 38.47 18.15 -30.21
CA TYR A 35 37.37 19.08 -30.50
C TYR A 35 36.21 18.37 -31.19
N CYS A 36 36.52 17.51 -32.16
CA CYS A 36 35.54 16.71 -32.89
C CYS A 36 34.78 15.74 -31.97
N LEU A 37 35.50 14.99 -31.15
CA LEU A 37 34.93 14.09 -30.16
C LEU A 37 34.11 14.85 -29.13
N SER A 38 34.57 16.01 -28.68
CA SER A 38 33.83 16.91 -27.78
C SER A 38 32.53 17.41 -28.42
N CYS A 39 32.54 17.83 -29.68
CA CYS A 39 31.32 18.26 -30.39
C CYS A 39 30.30 17.11 -30.52
N LEU A 40 30.75 15.91 -30.91
CA LEU A 40 29.89 14.73 -30.98
C LEU A 40 29.34 14.36 -29.59
N TRP A 41 30.19 14.43 -28.57
CA TRP A 41 29.78 14.24 -27.18
C TRP A 41 28.69 15.22 -26.79
N ASN A 42 28.85 16.52 -27.03
CA ASN A 42 27.85 17.53 -26.69
C ASN A 42 26.53 17.37 -27.48
N LEU A 43 26.60 17.06 -28.79
CA LEU A 43 25.40 16.78 -29.59
C LEU A 43 24.64 15.52 -29.11
N ALA A 44 25.36 14.54 -28.57
CA ALA A 44 24.78 13.35 -27.97
C ALA A 44 24.29 13.53 -26.52
N SER A 45 24.24 14.77 -25.98
CA SER A 45 23.77 15.02 -24.60
C SER A 45 22.47 14.31 -24.21
N PRO A 46 21.42 14.26 -25.04
CA PRO A 46 20.16 13.63 -24.64
C PRO A 46 20.32 12.11 -24.49
N PHE A 47 21.08 11.47 -25.39
CA PHE A 47 21.35 10.04 -25.33
C PHE A 47 22.23 9.65 -24.14
N LYS A 48 23.22 10.50 -23.82
CA LYS A 48 24.06 10.31 -22.63
C LYS A 48 23.23 10.42 -21.36
N SER A 49 22.44 11.47 -21.24
CA SER A 49 21.59 11.66 -20.08
C SER A 49 20.51 10.60 -19.98
N TRP A 50 19.98 10.11 -21.10
CA TRP A 50 19.09 8.96 -21.13
C TRP A 50 19.72 7.70 -20.53
N TYR A 51 20.95 7.38 -20.96
CA TYR A 51 21.66 6.18 -20.51
C TYR A 51 22.20 6.31 -19.07
N LEU A 52 22.60 7.52 -18.68
CA LEU A 52 23.19 7.78 -17.37
C LEU A 52 22.14 8.04 -16.28
N ALA A 53 20.97 8.55 -16.63
CA ALA A 53 19.86 8.69 -15.68
C ALA A 53 19.25 7.32 -15.37
N ARG A 54 18.96 7.09 -14.09
CA ARG A 54 18.25 5.88 -13.63
C ARG A 54 16.76 6.07 -13.89
N TYR A 55 16.31 5.86 -15.13
CA TYR A 55 14.89 5.77 -15.44
C TYR A 55 14.32 4.44 -14.94
N GLY A 56 13.22 4.51 -14.20
CA GLY A 56 12.50 3.32 -13.73
C GLY A 56 11.01 3.62 -13.65
N PHE A 57 10.25 3.15 -14.64
CA PHE A 57 8.79 3.04 -14.50
C PHE A 57 8.50 1.80 -13.65
N VAL A 58 8.63 1.94 -12.33
CA VAL A 58 8.28 0.87 -11.39
C VAL A 58 6.80 1.00 -11.07
N ALA A 59 6.07 -0.13 -11.05
CA ALA A 59 4.70 -0.14 -10.57
C ALA A 59 4.68 0.38 -9.13
N THR A 60 3.88 1.41 -8.87
CA THR A 60 3.75 1.98 -7.51
C THR A 60 2.99 1.07 -6.58
N ASN A 61 2.22 0.12 -7.14
CA ASN A 61 1.37 -0.78 -6.40
C ASN A 61 1.77 -2.23 -6.70
N ASP A 62 1.79 -3.03 -5.65
CA ASP A 62 2.00 -4.47 -5.69
C ASP A 62 0.87 -5.16 -4.94
N ILE A 63 0.43 -6.30 -5.45
CA ILE A 63 -0.69 -7.07 -4.93
C ILE A 63 -0.19 -8.46 -4.60
N LEU A 64 -0.20 -8.79 -3.32
CA LEU A 64 0.06 -10.12 -2.81
C LEU A 64 -1.28 -10.77 -2.47
N THR A 65 -1.49 -12.00 -2.96
CA THR A 65 -2.67 -12.81 -2.63
C THR A 65 -2.23 -14.10 -1.97
N LEU A 66 -2.69 -14.34 -0.76
CA LEU A 66 -2.36 -15.52 0.03
C LEU A 66 -3.63 -16.30 0.33
N THR A 67 -3.65 -17.60 0.04
CA THR A 67 -4.74 -18.48 0.48
C THR A 67 -4.63 -18.70 1.98
N LEU A 68 -5.69 -18.39 2.72
CA LEU A 68 -5.73 -18.60 4.16
C LEU A 68 -6.06 -20.07 4.45
N GLN A 69 -5.30 -20.68 5.35
CA GLN A 69 -5.62 -21.95 5.99
C GLN A 69 -6.10 -21.68 7.42
N TRP A 70 -6.76 -22.64 8.06
CA TRP A 70 -7.24 -22.47 9.44
C TRP A 70 -6.11 -22.17 10.43
N ASN A 71 -4.91 -22.68 10.15
CA ASN A 71 -3.68 -22.47 10.92
C ASN A 71 -2.83 -21.26 10.46
N THR A 72 -3.22 -20.51 9.44
CA THR A 72 -2.49 -19.29 9.04
C THR A 72 -2.51 -18.27 10.16
N VAL A 73 -1.33 -17.80 10.59
CA VAL A 73 -1.17 -16.78 11.63
C VAL A 73 -1.26 -15.39 10.99
N LEU A 74 -2.15 -14.55 11.52
CA LEU A 74 -2.32 -13.17 11.09
C LEU A 74 -1.63 -12.21 12.08
N ASN A 75 -1.02 -11.15 11.56
CA ASN A 75 -0.27 -10.18 12.35
C ASN A 75 -1.13 -9.34 13.30
N SER A 76 -0.48 -8.84 14.37
CA SER A 76 -1.10 -8.09 15.45
C SER A 76 -1.80 -6.82 14.98
N ARG A 77 -1.13 -6.06 14.09
CA ARG A 77 -1.61 -4.76 13.63
C ARG A 77 -2.89 -4.87 12.81
N LEU A 78 -2.96 -5.84 11.89
CA LEU A 78 -4.17 -6.17 11.14
C LEU A 78 -5.31 -6.55 12.07
N LEU A 79 -5.07 -7.50 12.98
CA LEU A 79 -6.09 -8.03 13.87
C LEU A 79 -6.66 -6.95 14.81
N THR A 80 -5.79 -6.14 15.41
CA THR A 80 -6.19 -5.08 16.33
C THR A 80 -7.14 -4.09 15.63
N GLN A 81 -6.79 -3.66 14.41
CA GLN A 81 -7.63 -2.74 13.65
C GLN A 81 -8.93 -3.40 13.18
N LEU A 82 -8.86 -4.67 12.75
CA LEU A 82 -10.01 -5.44 12.29
C LEU A 82 -11.06 -5.62 13.40
N TYR A 83 -10.63 -6.04 14.60
CA TYR A 83 -11.50 -6.24 15.76
C TYR A 83 -12.10 -4.92 16.27
N ALA A 84 -11.30 -3.86 16.34
CA ALA A 84 -11.78 -2.54 16.72
C ALA A 84 -12.83 -2.01 15.73
N ALA A 85 -12.59 -2.15 14.42
CA ALA A 85 -13.53 -1.75 13.38
C ALA A 85 -14.83 -2.57 13.38
N ALA A 86 -14.77 -3.79 13.89
CA ALA A 86 -15.91 -4.69 14.08
C ALA A 86 -16.67 -4.46 15.40
N GLY A 87 -16.20 -3.53 16.26
CA GLY A 87 -16.86 -3.21 17.53
C GLY A 87 -16.66 -4.27 18.59
N ILE A 88 -15.60 -5.08 18.48
CA ILE A 88 -15.21 -6.07 19.48
C ILE A 88 -14.31 -5.36 20.50
N PRO A 89 -14.67 -5.32 21.79
CA PRO A 89 -13.87 -4.65 22.81
C PRO A 89 -12.48 -5.28 22.95
N LEU A 90 -11.45 -4.44 22.94
CA LEU A 90 -10.05 -4.82 23.14
C LEU A 90 -9.49 -4.09 24.36
N SER A 91 -8.88 -4.81 25.30
CA SER A 91 -8.17 -4.21 26.43
C SER A 91 -6.71 -3.85 26.09
N ALA A 92 -6.14 -4.48 25.06
CA ALA A 92 -4.81 -4.23 24.53
C ALA A 92 -4.76 -4.61 23.03
N PRO A 93 -3.71 -4.20 22.28
CA PRO A 93 -3.46 -4.73 20.95
C PRO A 93 -3.44 -6.27 20.96
N LEU A 94 -4.09 -6.89 19.97
CA LEU A 94 -4.19 -8.35 19.90
C LEU A 94 -2.85 -8.95 19.47
N PRO A 95 -2.36 -10.01 20.13
CA PRO A 95 -1.20 -10.74 19.64
C PRO A 95 -1.54 -11.46 18.31
N PRO A 96 -0.54 -11.83 17.51
CA PRO A 96 -0.75 -12.67 16.32
C PRO A 96 -1.49 -13.96 16.68
N THR A 97 -2.49 -14.32 15.89
CA THR A 97 -3.32 -15.53 16.13
C THR A 97 -3.69 -16.22 14.82
N ARG A 98 -4.03 -17.51 14.91
CA ARG A 98 -4.50 -18.30 13.78
C ARG A 98 -5.86 -17.81 13.26
N TYR A 99 -6.07 -17.91 11.95
CA TYR A 99 -7.28 -17.46 11.26
C TYR A 99 -8.56 -18.11 11.80
N ILE A 100 -8.52 -19.38 12.21
CA ILE A 100 -9.68 -20.04 12.85
C ILE A 100 -10.22 -19.25 14.05
N ASN A 101 -9.35 -18.68 14.89
CA ASN A 101 -9.76 -17.90 16.05
C ASN A 101 -10.47 -16.60 15.64
N VAL A 102 -10.01 -15.97 14.57
CA VAL A 102 -10.64 -14.78 13.98
C VAL A 102 -12.00 -15.13 13.39
N PHE A 103 -12.07 -16.22 12.64
CA PHE A 103 -13.32 -16.70 12.05
C PHE A 103 -14.36 -17.00 13.14
N LEU A 104 -13.98 -17.72 14.19
CA LEU A 104 -14.87 -18.03 15.31
C LEU A 104 -15.35 -16.75 16.03
N ASP A 105 -14.48 -15.77 16.26
CA ASP A 105 -14.87 -14.51 16.91
C ASP A 105 -15.79 -13.63 16.04
N PHE A 106 -15.68 -13.73 14.72
CA PHE A 106 -16.45 -12.90 13.80
C PHE A 106 -17.79 -13.53 13.41
N VAL A 107 -17.84 -14.85 13.20
CA VAL A 107 -18.99 -15.54 12.60
C VAL A 107 -19.78 -16.36 13.62
N VAL A 108 -19.16 -16.79 14.72
CA VAL A 108 -19.76 -17.76 15.65
C VAL A 108 -20.05 -17.17 17.03
N VAL A 109 -19.07 -16.51 17.64
CA VAL A 109 -19.17 -16.04 19.03
C VAL A 109 -19.68 -14.61 19.06
N PRO A 110 -20.76 -14.30 19.80
CA PRO A 110 -21.28 -12.94 19.87
C PRO A 110 -20.36 -12.06 20.73
N ARG A 111 -19.53 -11.24 20.07
CA ARG A 111 -18.53 -10.34 20.69
C ARG A 111 -18.66 -8.89 20.23
N SER A 112 -19.25 -8.65 19.06
CA SER A 112 -19.42 -7.32 18.50
C SER A 112 -20.51 -6.58 19.26
N GLN A 113 -20.18 -5.38 19.72
CA GLN A 113 -21.14 -4.47 20.31
C GLN A 113 -21.51 -3.42 19.26
N LEU A 114 -22.80 -3.34 18.93
CA LEU A 114 -23.43 -2.29 18.12
C LEU A 114 -23.00 -2.21 16.63
N LEU A 115 -21.71 -2.27 16.30
CA LEU A 115 -21.19 -2.04 14.94
C LEU A 115 -21.60 -3.13 13.93
N TRP A 116 -21.99 -4.31 14.40
CA TRP A 116 -22.60 -5.34 13.56
C TRP A 116 -23.88 -4.85 12.87
N ALA A 117 -24.62 -3.87 13.42
CA ALA A 117 -25.85 -3.36 12.82
C ALA A 117 -25.61 -2.66 11.46
N ALA A 118 -24.39 -2.16 11.23
CA ALA A 118 -23.98 -1.62 9.94
C ALA A 118 -23.96 -2.66 8.82
N SER A 119 -23.92 -3.96 9.14
CA SER A 119 -23.95 -5.04 8.14
C SER A 119 -25.28 -5.17 7.40
N PHE A 120 -26.36 -4.55 7.92
CA PHE A 120 -27.65 -4.51 7.25
C PHE A 120 -27.76 -3.45 6.15
N ASP A 121 -26.70 -2.66 5.92
CA ASP A 121 -26.67 -1.73 4.80
C ASP A 121 -26.87 -2.46 3.46
N ALA A 122 -27.71 -1.90 2.59
CA ALA A 122 -28.09 -2.47 1.30
C ALA A 122 -28.69 -3.90 1.33
N THR A 123 -29.18 -4.40 2.48
CA THR A 123 -29.75 -5.77 2.59
C THR A 123 -31.26 -5.87 2.35
N ASN A 124 -31.94 -4.74 2.09
CA ASN A 124 -33.39 -4.69 1.90
C ASN A 124 -33.87 -5.43 0.63
N GLY A 125 -33.04 -5.48 -0.42
CA GLY A 125 -33.30 -6.20 -1.67
C GLY A 125 -32.80 -7.65 -1.67
N SER A 126 -32.09 -8.08 -0.63
CA SER A 126 -31.63 -9.47 -0.55
C SER A 126 -32.80 -10.39 -0.21
N ALA A 127 -33.10 -11.30 -1.14
CA ALA A 127 -34.13 -12.32 -0.92
C ALA A 127 -33.75 -13.29 0.21
N GLN A 128 -32.49 -13.30 0.67
CA GLN A 128 -31.99 -14.23 1.70
C GLN A 128 -32.37 -13.78 3.11
N LEU A 129 -32.66 -14.78 3.95
CA LEU A 129 -32.97 -14.61 5.37
C LEU A 129 -31.72 -14.70 6.24
N ASP A 130 -30.53 -14.55 5.67
CA ASP A 130 -29.23 -14.78 6.33
C ASP A 130 -28.98 -13.72 7.40
N VAL A 131 -29.61 -13.94 8.54
CA VAL A 131 -29.41 -13.21 9.77
C VAL A 131 -28.68 -14.16 10.67
N GLU A 132 -27.46 -13.79 11.03
CA GLU A 132 -26.67 -14.49 12.03
C GLU A 132 -27.33 -14.26 13.39
N GLY A 133 -27.62 -15.34 14.12
CA GLY A 133 -28.29 -15.31 15.42
C GLY A 133 -29.48 -16.26 15.54
N GLN A 134 -29.87 -16.56 16.77
CA GLN A 134 -30.99 -17.47 17.08
C GLN A 134 -32.31 -16.71 17.22
N SER A 135 -33.44 -17.42 17.12
CA SER A 135 -34.79 -16.84 17.26
C SER A 135 -35.26 -16.83 18.71
N TYR A 136 -35.25 -15.67 19.38
CA TYR A 136 -35.66 -15.60 20.79
C TYR A 136 -37.07 -15.03 20.98
N ARG A 137 -37.48 -14.07 20.15
CA ARG A 137 -38.83 -13.49 20.17
C ARG A 137 -39.15 -12.76 18.86
N SER A 138 -40.42 -12.52 18.59
CA SER A 138 -40.85 -11.86 17.36
C SER A 138 -40.93 -10.34 17.51
N GLY A 139 -41.43 -9.85 18.64
CA GLY A 139 -41.71 -8.44 18.93
C GLY A 139 -40.60 -7.73 19.71
N LEU A 140 -40.53 -6.41 19.55
CA LEU A 140 -39.65 -5.55 20.33
C LEU A 140 -40.10 -5.44 21.80
N ASP A 141 -41.41 -5.43 22.06
CA ASP A 141 -41.96 -5.50 23.42
C ASP A 141 -42.10 -6.96 23.88
N GLY A 142 -41.02 -7.48 24.49
CA GLY A 142 -40.98 -8.86 24.96
C GLY A 142 -41.92 -9.16 26.14
N TYR A 143 -42.26 -8.17 26.96
CA TYR A 143 -43.19 -8.37 28.07
C TYR A 143 -44.62 -8.54 27.55
N ALA A 144 -45.05 -7.70 26.61
CA ALA A 144 -46.36 -7.82 25.98
C ALA A 144 -46.49 -9.12 25.17
N GLU A 145 -45.45 -9.48 24.39
CA GLU A 145 -45.44 -10.75 23.64
C GLU A 145 -45.55 -11.95 24.57
N ARG A 146 -44.77 -11.97 25.65
CA ARG A 146 -44.79 -13.09 26.61
C ARG A 146 -46.12 -13.19 27.35
N ALA A 147 -46.68 -12.08 27.84
CA ALA A 147 -47.96 -12.07 28.53
C ALA A 147 -49.10 -12.61 27.63
N ARG A 148 -49.06 -12.26 26.35
CA ARG A 148 -50.00 -12.80 25.37
C ARG A 148 -49.81 -14.29 25.13
N PHE A 149 -48.57 -14.73 24.92
CA PHE A 149 -48.25 -16.16 24.78
C PHE A 149 -48.76 -16.98 25.97
N ASP A 150 -48.49 -16.52 27.20
CA ASP A 150 -48.90 -17.23 28.43
C ASP A 150 -50.43 -17.32 28.58
N THR A 151 -51.17 -16.36 28.01
CA THR A 151 -52.64 -16.41 27.95
C THR A 151 -53.11 -17.46 26.93
N ASP A 152 -52.51 -17.43 25.73
CA ASP A 152 -52.97 -18.20 24.57
C ASP A 152 -52.55 -19.68 24.63
N ILE A 153 -51.45 -20.02 25.35
CA ILE A 153 -50.90 -21.39 25.39
C ILE A 153 -51.84 -22.40 26.06
N SER A 154 -52.70 -21.95 26.97
CA SER A 154 -53.63 -22.79 27.73
C SER A 154 -54.59 -23.59 26.83
N ALA A 155 -54.94 -23.05 25.66
CA ALA A 155 -55.81 -23.71 24.69
C ALA A 155 -55.25 -25.02 24.12
N PHE A 156 -53.92 -25.23 24.23
CA PHE A 156 -53.23 -26.40 23.68
C PHE A 156 -52.78 -27.41 24.76
N ALA A 157 -53.05 -27.12 26.04
CA ALA A 157 -52.55 -27.91 27.17
C ALA A 157 -52.98 -29.38 27.13
N SER A 158 -54.16 -29.70 26.57
CA SER A 158 -54.69 -31.06 26.52
C SER A 158 -54.43 -31.81 25.21
N SER A 159 -54.17 -31.10 24.11
CA SER A 159 -54.12 -31.68 22.75
C SER A 159 -52.78 -31.52 22.04
N GLY A 160 -51.88 -30.67 22.52
CA GLY A 160 -50.76 -30.19 21.73
C GLY A 160 -51.19 -29.25 20.61
N PHE A 161 -50.21 -28.83 19.79
CA PHE A 161 -50.43 -27.99 18.61
C PHE A 161 -50.42 -28.82 17.33
N PRO A 162 -51.52 -28.87 16.56
CA PRO A 162 -51.53 -29.56 15.26
C PRO A 162 -50.74 -28.74 14.23
N LEU A 163 -49.63 -29.28 13.73
CA LEU A 163 -48.81 -28.67 12.69
C LEU A 163 -49.03 -29.38 11.34
N TRP A 164 -48.05 -29.35 10.44
CA TRP A 164 -48.17 -29.83 9.06
C TRP A 164 -48.75 -31.27 8.97
N GLY A 165 -49.88 -31.43 8.29
CA GLY A 165 -50.55 -32.72 8.15
C GLY A 165 -51.14 -33.23 9.48
N SER A 166 -50.73 -34.43 9.90
CA SER A 166 -51.19 -35.07 11.14
C SER A 166 -50.20 -34.93 12.30
N GLU A 167 -49.20 -34.04 12.17
CA GLU A 167 -48.21 -33.79 13.23
C GLU A 167 -48.85 -33.08 14.42
N VAL A 168 -48.62 -33.58 15.64
CA VAL A 168 -49.02 -32.91 16.88
C VAL A 168 -47.76 -32.62 17.69
N ILE A 169 -47.50 -31.34 17.94
CA ILE A 169 -46.33 -30.88 18.66
C ILE A 169 -46.69 -30.64 20.13
N THR A 170 -45.96 -31.28 21.03
CA THR A 170 -46.14 -31.16 22.48
C THR A 170 -45.02 -30.37 23.17
N LYS A 171 -43.93 -30.08 22.46
CA LYS A 171 -42.83 -29.27 22.98
C LYS A 171 -42.91 -27.84 22.46
N PHE A 172 -42.54 -26.87 23.28
CA PHE A 172 -42.48 -25.47 22.86
C PHE A 172 -41.36 -24.72 23.56
N ILE A 173 -40.89 -23.64 22.91
CA ILE A 173 -39.93 -22.70 23.48
C ILE A 173 -40.62 -21.34 23.57
N PRO A 174 -40.95 -20.83 24.76
CA PRO A 174 -41.73 -19.61 24.89
C PRO A 174 -40.88 -18.36 24.56
N PRO A 175 -41.51 -17.24 24.14
CA PRO A 175 -40.81 -15.98 23.91
C PRO A 175 -40.09 -15.51 25.17
N GLN A 176 -38.87 -14.98 25.00
CA GLN A 176 -38.02 -14.62 26.13
C GLN A 176 -38.31 -13.19 26.62
N ASN A 177 -38.58 -13.04 27.93
CA ASN A 177 -38.81 -11.75 28.62
C ASN A 177 -37.55 -11.21 29.34
N ALA A 178 -36.48 -11.99 29.42
CA ALA A 178 -35.17 -11.62 29.96
C ALA A 178 -34.36 -10.75 28.95
N PRO A 179 -33.20 -10.16 29.31
CA PRO A 179 -32.44 -9.34 28.37
C PRO A 179 -31.96 -10.19 27.17
N THR A 180 -32.58 -9.97 26.01
CA THR A 180 -32.25 -10.51 24.69
C THR A 180 -31.51 -9.47 23.88
N ASN A 181 -30.79 -9.89 22.83
CA ASN A 181 -30.13 -8.96 21.93
C ASN A 181 -31.00 -8.60 20.74
N LEU A 182 -30.81 -7.40 20.18
CA LEU A 182 -31.66 -6.86 19.12
C LEU A 182 -31.72 -7.74 17.85
N GLN A 183 -30.65 -8.41 17.47
CA GLN A 183 -30.62 -9.31 16.31
C GLN A 183 -31.45 -10.59 16.49
N GLU A 184 -31.74 -10.96 17.75
CA GLU A 184 -32.49 -12.18 18.09
C GLU A 184 -34.01 -11.92 18.04
N ILE A 185 -34.40 -10.69 17.65
CA ILE A 185 -35.76 -10.18 17.61
C ILE A 185 -36.16 -9.90 16.16
N THR A 186 -37.18 -10.62 15.67
CA THR A 186 -37.65 -10.49 14.28
C THR A 186 -38.02 -9.06 13.92
N GLU A 187 -38.80 -8.36 14.75
CA GLU A 187 -39.25 -6.99 14.51
C GLU A 187 -38.06 -6.00 14.41
N GLY A 188 -37.07 -6.16 15.27
CA GLY A 188 -35.85 -5.36 15.27
C GLY A 188 -35.05 -5.55 13.98
N VAL A 189 -34.86 -6.81 13.57
CA VAL A 189 -34.16 -7.15 12.34
C VAL A 189 -34.90 -6.65 11.09
N LEU A 190 -36.22 -6.86 11.01
CA LEU A 190 -37.06 -6.33 9.92
C LEU A 190 -36.92 -4.81 9.82
N CYS A 191 -36.93 -4.12 10.96
CA CYS A 191 -36.73 -2.68 10.99
C CYS A 191 -35.34 -2.28 10.49
N LEU A 192 -34.25 -2.88 11.00
CA LEU A 192 -32.88 -2.57 10.57
C LEU A 192 -32.68 -2.81 9.07
N ARG A 193 -33.18 -3.93 8.56
CA ARG A 193 -33.18 -4.25 7.12
C ARG A 193 -34.06 -3.31 6.31
N GLY A 194 -35.08 -2.69 6.91
CA GLY A 194 -36.00 -1.79 6.22
C GLY A 194 -37.09 -2.53 5.45
N ILE A 195 -37.53 -3.69 5.94
CA ILE A 195 -38.48 -4.59 5.29
C ILE A 195 -39.83 -4.49 6.00
N ASN A 196 -40.91 -4.27 5.26
CA ASN A 196 -42.28 -4.30 5.79
C ASN A 196 -42.82 -5.75 5.79
N LEU A 197 -43.97 -6.00 6.43
CA LEU A 197 -44.52 -7.35 6.49
C LEU A 197 -45.09 -7.82 5.15
N GLU A 198 -45.56 -6.89 4.32
CA GLU A 198 -46.08 -7.19 3.00
C GLU A 198 -45.00 -7.77 2.07
N ASP A 199 -43.75 -7.30 2.19
CA ASP A 199 -42.58 -7.82 1.49
C ASP A 199 -42.05 -9.09 2.18
N TYR A 200 -42.09 -9.13 3.52
CA TYR A 200 -41.57 -10.25 4.31
C TYR A 200 -42.23 -11.59 3.99
N VAL A 201 -43.55 -11.61 3.75
CA VAL A 201 -44.29 -12.83 3.38
C VAL A 201 -43.87 -13.43 2.02
N TYR A 202 -43.02 -12.74 1.26
CA TYR A 202 -42.49 -13.17 -0.03
C TYR A 202 -41.00 -13.57 -0.03
N LEU A 203 -40.28 -13.42 1.10
CA LEU A 203 -38.83 -13.67 1.12
C LEU A 203 -38.46 -15.17 1.06
N VAL A 204 -37.47 -15.50 0.21
CA VAL A 204 -36.96 -16.83 -0.18
C VAL A 204 -38.02 -17.75 -0.81
N PHE A 205 -39.11 -18.00 -0.09
CA PHE A 205 -40.20 -18.84 -0.54
C PHE A 205 -41.52 -18.11 -0.32
N GLN A 206 -42.26 -17.88 -1.39
CA GLN A 206 -43.49 -17.09 -1.36
C GLN A 206 -44.59 -17.81 -0.59
N SER A 207 -45.19 -17.14 0.39
CA SER A 207 -46.48 -17.58 0.92
C SER A 207 -47.58 -17.46 -0.14
N LEU A 208 -48.75 -18.07 0.10
CA LEU A 208 -49.91 -17.90 -0.80
C LEU A 208 -50.59 -16.53 -0.67
N LEU A 209 -50.14 -15.69 0.27
CA LEU A 209 -50.73 -14.38 0.52
C LEU A 209 -50.30 -13.37 -0.56
N GLN A 210 -51.27 -12.56 -0.99
CA GLN A 210 -51.05 -11.49 -1.95
C GLN A 210 -51.44 -10.10 -1.42
N PRO A 211 -50.76 -9.58 -0.37
CA PRO A 211 -51.19 -8.36 0.33
C PRO A 211 -51.23 -7.10 -0.55
N TYR A 212 -50.44 -7.04 -1.62
CA TYR A 212 -50.49 -5.90 -2.56
C TYR A 212 -51.60 -6.00 -3.61
N HIS A 213 -52.21 -7.18 -3.79
CA HIS A 213 -53.20 -7.44 -4.83
C HIS A 213 -54.59 -7.84 -4.29
N ARG A 214 -54.67 -8.34 -3.05
CA ARG A 214 -55.90 -8.81 -2.42
C ARG A 214 -56.13 -8.12 -1.09
N ALA A 215 -57.29 -7.46 -0.95
CA ALA A 215 -57.65 -6.73 0.26
C ALA A 215 -57.82 -7.64 1.49
N SER A 216 -58.29 -8.88 1.29
CA SER A 216 -58.37 -9.91 2.34
C SER A 216 -57.00 -10.23 2.94
N ASP A 217 -56.01 -10.42 2.08
CA ASP A 217 -54.67 -10.84 2.46
C ASP A 217 -53.92 -9.68 3.10
N HIS A 218 -54.13 -8.45 2.61
CA HIS A 218 -53.69 -7.24 3.29
C HIS A 218 -54.26 -7.15 4.71
N ALA A 219 -55.57 -7.38 4.88
CA ALA A 219 -56.19 -7.36 6.21
C ALA A 219 -55.63 -8.46 7.14
N ALA A 220 -55.33 -9.64 6.60
CA ALA A 220 -54.67 -10.72 7.34
C ALA A 220 -53.26 -10.32 7.81
N VAL A 221 -52.43 -9.77 6.92
CA VAL A 221 -51.09 -9.25 7.28
C VAL A 221 -51.17 -8.11 8.30
N GLN A 222 -52.19 -7.24 8.22
CA GLN A 222 -52.44 -6.21 9.23
C GLN A 222 -52.83 -6.80 10.60
N ALA A 223 -53.60 -7.89 10.63
CA ALA A 223 -53.92 -8.59 11.88
C ALA A 223 -52.65 -9.18 12.51
N TRP A 224 -51.79 -9.79 11.69
CA TRP A 224 -50.50 -10.30 12.14
C TRP A 224 -49.58 -9.20 12.68
N ARG A 225 -49.52 -8.06 11.97
CA ARG A 225 -48.77 -6.87 12.40
C ARG A 225 -49.18 -6.41 13.79
N ARG A 226 -50.47 -6.21 14.01
CA ARG A 226 -50.99 -5.75 15.31
C ARG A 226 -50.70 -6.77 16.41
N ALA A 227 -50.65 -8.05 16.05
CA ALA A 227 -50.47 -9.12 16.99
C ALA A 227 -49.02 -9.30 17.45
N MET A 228 -48.06 -9.27 16.51
CA MET A 228 -46.66 -9.66 16.74
C MET A 228 -45.63 -8.57 16.45
N PHE A 229 -46.00 -7.54 15.66
CA PHE A 229 -45.08 -6.48 15.20
C PHE A 229 -45.68 -5.06 15.36
N PRO A 230 -46.13 -4.68 16.57
CA PRO A 230 -46.86 -3.43 16.77
C PRO A 230 -46.00 -2.17 16.56
N HIS A 231 -44.67 -2.26 16.67
CA HIS A 231 -43.74 -1.13 16.60
C HIS A 231 -43.05 -0.98 15.22
N LEU A 232 -43.16 -1.96 14.33
CA LEU A 232 -42.44 -2.03 13.07
C LEU A 232 -42.66 -0.79 12.19
N ASN A 233 -43.91 -0.32 12.04
CA ASN A 233 -44.20 0.84 11.19
C ASN A 233 -43.56 2.13 11.71
N ALA A 234 -43.60 2.35 13.02
CA ALA A 234 -42.94 3.50 13.65
C ALA A 234 -41.42 3.40 13.49
N CYS A 235 -40.87 2.21 13.66
CA CYS A 235 -39.45 1.94 13.48
C CYS A 235 -38.99 2.17 12.04
N LEU A 236 -39.71 1.66 11.04
CA LEU A 236 -39.41 1.87 9.62
C LEU A 236 -39.50 3.35 9.23
N ALA A 237 -40.46 4.10 9.77
CA ALA A 237 -40.54 5.55 9.59
C ALA A 237 -39.30 6.25 10.17
N ARG A 238 -38.90 5.89 11.40
CA ARG A 238 -37.69 6.42 12.04
C ARG A 238 -36.43 6.10 11.24
N ARG A 239 -36.30 4.86 10.73
CA ARG A 239 -35.21 4.46 9.84
C ARG A 239 -35.09 5.38 8.62
N ARG A 240 -36.19 5.66 7.93
CA ARG A 240 -36.18 6.54 6.74
C ARG A 240 -35.66 7.94 7.08
N VAL A 241 -36.06 8.48 8.23
CA VAL A 241 -35.59 9.79 8.70
C VAL A 241 -34.08 9.77 8.97
N LEU A 242 -33.57 8.75 9.65
CA LEU A 242 -32.14 8.63 9.97
C LEU A 242 -31.29 8.42 8.71
N VAL A 243 -31.72 7.57 7.79
CA VAL A 243 -31.02 7.34 6.53
C VAL A 243 -30.97 8.61 5.68
N ALA A 244 -32.02 9.44 5.72
CA ALA A 244 -32.06 10.70 4.98
C ALA A 244 -31.16 11.80 5.58
N SER A 245 -30.81 11.73 6.87
CA SER A 245 -30.06 12.79 7.57
C SER A 245 -28.61 12.41 7.93
N ALA A 246 -28.25 11.13 7.96
CA ALA A 246 -26.92 10.67 8.33
C ALA A 246 -25.90 10.80 7.17
N THR A 247 -24.61 10.77 7.54
CA THR A 247 -23.50 10.79 6.57
C THR A 247 -23.38 9.51 5.74
N SER A 248 -23.91 8.39 6.24
CA SER A 248 -23.98 7.11 5.54
C SER A 248 -25.12 6.25 6.11
N THR A 249 -25.64 5.32 5.31
CA THR A 249 -26.67 4.37 5.76
C THR A 249 -26.17 3.53 6.94
N ALA A 250 -24.95 3.00 6.88
CA ALA A 250 -24.33 2.28 7.99
C ALA A 250 -24.35 3.06 9.32
N ALA A 251 -24.06 4.36 9.29
CA ALA A 251 -24.11 5.21 10.49
C ALA A 251 -25.55 5.37 11.00
N ALA A 252 -26.51 5.58 10.09
CA ALA A 252 -27.93 5.64 10.44
C ALA A 252 -28.44 4.34 11.08
N LEU A 253 -28.03 3.18 10.58
CA LEU A 253 -28.43 1.87 11.10
C LEU A 253 -27.84 1.61 12.49
N THR A 254 -26.59 2.01 12.70
CA THR A 254 -25.92 1.95 14.01
C THR A 254 -26.66 2.82 15.03
N GLN A 255 -27.02 4.05 14.65
CA GLN A 255 -27.81 4.93 15.50
C GLN A 255 -29.20 4.34 15.80
N LEU A 256 -29.89 3.81 14.78
CA LEU A 256 -31.20 3.18 14.96
C LEU A 256 -31.14 2.00 15.92
N ALA A 257 -30.12 1.14 15.81
CA ALA A 257 -29.93 0.02 16.73
C ALA A 257 -29.77 0.49 18.18
N ALA A 258 -29.00 1.55 18.42
CA ALA A 258 -28.84 2.14 19.76
C ALA A 258 -30.15 2.74 20.31
N GLU A 259 -30.94 3.42 19.47
CA GLU A 259 -32.26 3.93 19.85
C GLU A 259 -33.22 2.79 20.23
N LEU A 260 -33.24 1.70 19.46
CA LEU A 260 -34.06 0.53 19.75
C LEU A 260 -33.63 -0.21 21.02
N ALA A 261 -32.32 -0.39 21.21
CA ALA A 261 -31.76 -0.98 22.41
C ALA A 261 -32.20 -0.25 23.67
N THR A 262 -32.15 1.09 23.62
CA THR A 262 -32.55 1.94 24.74
C THR A 262 -34.05 1.88 24.99
N ASN A 263 -34.87 2.04 23.94
CA ASN A 263 -36.33 2.14 24.07
C ASN A 263 -36.98 0.83 24.52
N PHE A 264 -36.42 -0.32 24.13
CA PHE A 264 -36.99 -1.64 24.40
C PHE A 264 -36.17 -2.46 25.40
N SER A 265 -35.14 -1.86 26.02
CA SER A 265 -34.25 -2.52 26.98
C SER A 265 -33.65 -3.84 26.46
N VAL A 266 -33.10 -3.80 25.24
CA VAL A 266 -32.47 -4.96 24.57
C VAL A 266 -30.97 -4.76 24.44
N GLY A 267 -30.23 -5.87 24.44
CA GLY A 267 -28.79 -5.92 24.26
C GLY A 267 -28.37 -5.61 22.82
N LEU A 268 -27.11 -5.19 22.69
CA LEU A 268 -26.46 -4.87 21.41
C LEU A 268 -25.32 -5.84 21.10
N LEU A 269 -25.26 -6.98 21.77
CA LEU A 269 -24.20 -7.97 21.56
C LEU A 269 -24.60 -8.92 20.43
N ASN A 270 -23.78 -9.03 19.40
CA ASN A 270 -23.96 -10.00 18.31
C ASN A 270 -22.60 -10.51 17.81
N VAL A 271 -22.62 -11.48 16.91
CA VAL A 271 -21.47 -11.76 16.04
C VAL A 271 -21.19 -10.54 15.16
N ALA A 272 -19.93 -10.31 14.82
CA ALA A 272 -19.56 -9.18 13.95
C ALA A 272 -20.05 -9.39 12.50
N GLY A 273 -20.06 -10.64 12.08
CA GLY A 273 -20.49 -11.13 10.80
C GLY A 273 -19.48 -10.99 9.68
N SER A 274 -19.80 -11.70 8.60
CA SER A 274 -18.93 -11.83 7.42
C SER A 274 -18.61 -10.49 6.75
N ALA A 275 -19.56 -9.54 6.79
CA ALA A 275 -19.35 -8.19 6.26
C ALA A 275 -18.23 -7.42 7.00
N GLN A 276 -18.11 -7.61 8.32
CA GLN A 276 -17.04 -6.98 9.10
C GLN A 276 -15.73 -7.76 8.99
N LEU A 277 -15.78 -9.09 8.86
CA LEU A 277 -14.60 -9.94 8.65
C LEU A 277 -13.85 -9.58 7.37
N TYR A 278 -14.58 -9.28 6.29
CA TYR A 278 -14.02 -8.97 4.98
C TYR A 278 -13.81 -7.47 4.72
N ARG A 279 -13.90 -6.66 5.77
CA ARG A 279 -13.69 -5.22 5.68
C ARG A 279 -12.20 -4.91 5.41
N PRO A 280 -11.87 -4.04 4.43
CA PRO A 280 -10.48 -3.69 4.16
C PRO A 280 -9.90 -2.83 5.29
N MET A 281 -8.67 -3.14 5.69
CA MET A 281 -7.89 -2.42 6.70
C MET A 281 -6.68 -1.76 6.04
N THR A 282 -6.72 -0.43 5.92
CA THR A 282 -5.65 0.36 5.32
C THR A 282 -4.77 1.00 6.38
N PHE A 283 -3.47 0.76 6.29
CA PHE A 283 -2.43 1.39 7.10
C PHE A 283 -1.62 2.35 6.23
N LYS A 284 -1.21 3.47 6.83
CA LYS A 284 -0.39 4.48 6.15
C LYS A 284 0.83 4.82 7.00
N ASP A 285 2.02 4.62 6.45
CA ASP A 285 3.31 4.83 7.10
C ASP A 285 4.28 5.61 6.21
N GLY A 286 5.43 6.01 6.75
CA GLY A 286 6.40 6.84 6.05
C GLY A 286 6.18 8.35 6.23
N TYR A 287 6.78 9.13 5.35
CA TYR A 287 6.77 10.60 5.38
C TYR A 287 5.50 11.17 4.74
N ILE A 288 5.24 12.46 4.94
CA ILE A 288 4.12 13.15 4.29
C ILE A 288 4.50 13.52 2.85
N ASP A 289 3.81 12.92 1.87
CA ASP A 289 3.99 13.19 0.45
C ASP A 289 3.32 14.53 0.04
N LEU A 290 3.51 14.96 -1.22
CA LEU A 290 2.92 16.15 -1.83
C LEU A 290 1.39 16.21 -1.70
N SER A 291 0.73 15.06 -1.56
CA SER A 291 -0.71 14.94 -1.30
C SER A 291 -1.13 15.31 0.13
N GLY A 292 -0.18 15.50 1.05
CA GLY A 292 -0.45 15.65 2.48
C GLY A 292 -0.72 14.33 3.20
N THR A 293 -0.66 13.19 2.52
CA THR A 293 -0.81 11.85 3.13
C THR A 293 0.53 11.16 3.31
N ARG A 294 0.58 10.20 4.24
CA ARG A 294 1.76 9.33 4.38
C ARG A 294 2.03 8.53 3.10
N SER A 295 3.30 8.36 2.76
CA SER A 295 3.77 7.86 1.46
C SER A 295 3.61 6.36 1.23
N GLY A 296 3.81 5.55 2.26
CA GLY A 296 3.55 4.11 2.21
C GLY A 296 2.10 3.83 2.56
N THR A 297 1.41 3.06 1.72
CA THR A 297 0.08 2.52 2.07
C THR A 297 0.06 1.01 1.92
N VAL A 298 -0.54 0.32 2.88
CA VAL A 298 -0.80 -1.12 2.77
C VAL A 298 -2.24 -1.38 3.18
N THR A 299 -2.98 -2.08 2.34
CA THR A 299 -4.36 -2.49 2.60
C THR A 299 -4.42 -4.00 2.68
N TYR A 300 -4.93 -4.50 3.81
CA TYR A 300 -5.23 -5.91 4.00
C TYR A 300 -6.73 -6.11 3.85
N GLN A 301 -7.13 -7.13 3.09
CA GLN A 301 -8.52 -7.52 2.97
C GLN A 301 -8.63 -9.04 2.93
N ILE A 302 -9.33 -9.60 3.90
CA ILE A 302 -9.76 -11.00 3.83
C ILE A 302 -10.95 -11.04 2.86
N SER A 303 -10.93 -11.97 1.92
CA SER A 303 -11.95 -12.14 0.89
C SER A 303 -12.34 -13.61 0.80
N GLY A 304 -13.64 -13.89 0.78
CA GLY A 304 -14.19 -15.24 0.67
C GLY A 304 -15.71 -15.21 0.46
N PRO A 305 -16.35 -16.36 0.21
CA PRO A 305 -17.81 -16.44 0.18
C PRO A 305 -18.40 -16.12 1.56
N ASN A 306 -19.69 -15.77 1.61
CA ASN A 306 -20.39 -15.69 2.89
C ASN A 306 -20.56 -17.11 3.45
N PRO A 307 -19.89 -17.48 4.57
CA PRO A 307 -19.94 -18.82 5.15
C PRO A 307 -21.37 -19.25 5.53
N MET A 308 -22.24 -18.30 5.88
CA MET A 308 -23.62 -18.60 6.28
C MET A 308 -24.52 -19.00 5.11
N HIS A 309 -24.15 -18.64 3.88
CA HIS A 309 -24.94 -18.92 2.69
C HIS A 309 -25.09 -20.43 2.43
N ALA A 310 -24.05 -21.21 2.72
CA ALA A 310 -24.09 -22.66 2.55
C ALA A 310 -25.08 -23.34 3.50
N LEU A 311 -25.29 -22.77 4.70
CA LEU A 311 -26.24 -23.28 5.69
C LEU A 311 -27.70 -22.90 5.37
N SER A 312 -27.90 -21.75 4.73
CA SER A 312 -29.24 -21.24 4.43
C SER A 312 -29.84 -21.78 3.13
N ALA A 313 -29.02 -22.30 2.20
CA ALA A 313 -29.44 -22.65 0.85
C ALA A 313 -30.31 -23.93 0.70
N SER A 314 -30.26 -24.89 1.64
CA SER A 314 -30.85 -26.23 1.43
C SER A 314 -32.04 -26.59 2.33
N SER A 315 -32.28 -25.84 3.41
CA SER A 315 -33.46 -25.97 4.28
C SER A 315 -33.67 -24.74 5.17
N GLY A 316 -32.59 -24.00 5.48
CA GLY A 316 -32.61 -22.75 6.24
C GLY A 316 -32.26 -22.97 7.71
N PHE A 317 -31.39 -22.13 8.26
CA PHE A 317 -31.08 -22.05 9.69
C PHE A 317 -32.23 -21.38 10.45
N LEU A 318 -32.62 -21.89 11.62
CA LEU A 318 -33.74 -21.40 12.45
C LEU A 318 -33.40 -20.07 13.14
N ASN A 319 -33.21 -19.01 12.37
CA ASN A 319 -32.98 -17.67 12.87
C ASN A 319 -34.28 -16.90 13.14
N ALA A 320 -34.12 -15.69 13.69
CA ALA A 320 -35.22 -14.80 14.04
C ALA A 320 -36.16 -14.50 12.86
N MET A 321 -35.67 -14.49 11.61
CA MET A 321 -36.54 -14.27 10.44
C MET A 321 -37.19 -15.56 9.93
N LEU A 322 -36.55 -16.71 10.03
CA LEU A 322 -37.15 -17.95 9.53
C LEU A 322 -38.35 -18.37 10.38
N VAL A 323 -38.21 -18.33 11.71
CA VAL A 323 -39.20 -18.85 12.65
C VAL A 323 -40.53 -18.08 12.58
N ALA A 324 -40.48 -16.75 12.61
CA ALA A 324 -41.69 -15.94 12.52
C ALA A 324 -42.39 -16.07 11.15
N ARG A 325 -41.63 -16.19 10.05
CA ARG A 325 -42.19 -16.35 8.70
C ARG A 325 -43.04 -17.61 8.57
N GLU A 326 -42.67 -18.69 9.25
CA GLU A 326 -43.37 -19.97 9.17
C GLU A 326 -44.83 -19.87 9.65
N THR A 327 -45.14 -18.89 10.50
CA THR A 327 -46.52 -18.52 10.84
C THR A 327 -47.32 -18.10 9.62
N ALA A 328 -46.78 -17.26 8.75
CA ALA A 328 -47.46 -16.82 7.54
C ALA A 328 -47.66 -17.97 6.54
N TRP A 329 -46.71 -18.88 6.47
CA TRP A 329 -46.80 -20.08 5.65
C TRP A 329 -47.89 -21.02 6.13
N TRP A 330 -47.90 -21.35 7.41
CA TRP A 330 -48.90 -22.23 7.98
C TRP A 330 -50.30 -21.62 7.87
N CYS A 331 -50.46 -20.33 8.19
CA CYS A 331 -51.74 -19.64 8.08
C CYS A 331 -52.27 -19.51 6.64
N SER A 332 -51.38 -19.48 5.65
CA SER A 332 -51.80 -19.33 4.24
C SER A 332 -51.99 -20.67 3.51
N ILE A 333 -51.33 -21.73 3.95
CA ILE A 333 -51.33 -23.04 3.27
C ILE A 333 -52.18 -24.06 4.02
N GLN A 334 -52.03 -24.15 5.35
CA GLN A 334 -52.54 -25.27 6.14
C GLN A 334 -53.81 -24.92 6.93
N TYR A 335 -53.95 -23.66 7.37
CA TYR A 335 -55.07 -23.28 8.21
C TYR A 335 -56.41 -23.32 7.46
N VAL A 336 -57.37 -24.02 8.05
CA VAL A 336 -58.77 -24.04 7.66
C VAL A 336 -59.60 -23.75 8.91
N ASP A 337 -60.51 -22.78 8.84
CA ASP A 337 -61.39 -22.45 9.95
C ASP A 337 -62.29 -23.66 10.26
N PRO A 338 -62.26 -24.21 11.48
CA PRO A 338 -63.06 -25.37 11.84
C PRO A 338 -64.57 -25.09 11.81
N VAL A 339 -65.00 -23.82 11.84
CA VAL A 339 -66.42 -23.45 11.80
C VAL A 339 -66.92 -23.37 10.36
N THR A 340 -66.16 -22.73 9.47
CA THR A 340 -66.59 -22.47 8.09
C THR A 340 -66.03 -23.45 7.07
N ASN A 341 -65.04 -24.28 7.44
CA ASN A 341 -64.32 -25.20 6.57
C ASN A 341 -63.66 -24.53 5.34
N HIS A 342 -63.31 -23.25 5.47
CA HIS A 342 -62.63 -22.46 4.46
C HIS A 342 -61.31 -21.89 4.98
N SER A 343 -60.39 -21.55 4.07
CA SER A 343 -59.15 -20.86 4.44
C SER A 343 -59.47 -19.44 4.91
N ASP A 344 -59.04 -19.11 6.14
CA ASP A 344 -59.12 -17.76 6.69
C ASP A 344 -57.78 -17.38 7.36
N PRO A 345 -56.81 -16.87 6.59
CA PRO A 345 -55.51 -16.46 7.13
C PRO A 345 -55.61 -15.37 8.19
N ARG A 346 -56.64 -14.52 8.15
CA ARG A 346 -56.82 -13.45 9.14
C ARG A 346 -57.17 -14.05 10.50
N GLN A 347 -58.18 -14.92 10.55
CA GLN A 347 -58.56 -15.61 11.78
C GLN A 347 -57.40 -16.46 12.31
N CYS A 348 -56.61 -17.06 11.41
CA CYS A 348 -55.39 -17.76 11.80
C CYS A 348 -54.41 -16.85 12.56
N PHE A 349 -54.05 -15.70 11.98
CA PHE A 349 -53.13 -14.77 12.64
C PHE A 349 -53.68 -14.23 13.95
N GLU A 350 -54.99 -13.97 14.05
CA GLU A 350 -55.60 -13.50 15.29
C GLU A 350 -55.51 -14.55 16.42
N ARG A 351 -55.60 -15.85 16.09
CA ARG A 351 -55.63 -16.95 17.07
C ARG A 351 -54.27 -17.58 17.38
N PHE A 352 -53.39 -17.74 16.39
CA PHE A 352 -52.21 -18.62 16.52
C PHE A 352 -50.88 -17.88 16.41
N SER A 353 -50.86 -16.60 16.02
CA SER A 353 -49.60 -15.90 15.76
C SER A 353 -48.68 -15.77 16.98
N SER A 354 -49.24 -15.76 18.19
CA SER A 354 -48.52 -15.69 19.47
C SER A 354 -47.87 -17.01 19.87
N THR A 355 -48.47 -18.16 19.53
CA THR A 355 -48.04 -19.49 20.01
C THR A 355 -47.31 -20.31 18.94
N LEU A 356 -47.67 -20.15 17.67
CA LEU A 356 -47.15 -20.95 16.56
C LEU A 356 -45.61 -20.87 16.39
N PRO A 357 -44.95 -19.70 16.47
CA PRO A 357 -43.48 -19.63 16.44
C PRO A 357 -42.81 -20.54 17.48
N SER A 358 -43.35 -20.56 18.71
CA SER A 358 -42.84 -21.37 19.83
C SER A 358 -42.96 -22.87 19.59
N PHE A 359 -44.08 -23.31 19.00
CA PHE A 359 -44.27 -24.71 18.61
C PHE A 359 -43.44 -25.11 17.40
N PHE A 360 -43.19 -24.18 16.47
CA PHE A 360 -42.31 -24.43 15.33
C PHE A 360 -40.87 -24.68 15.79
N LEU A 361 -40.37 -23.87 16.73
CA LEU A 361 -39.08 -24.14 17.39
C LEU A 361 -39.10 -25.48 18.13
N GLY A 362 -40.16 -25.75 18.91
CA GLY A 362 -40.31 -26.99 19.66
C GLY A 362 -40.28 -28.27 18.79
N LYS A 363 -40.80 -28.21 17.56
CA LYS A 363 -40.69 -29.32 16.58
C LYS A 363 -39.23 -29.73 16.32
N TYR A 364 -38.32 -28.76 16.22
CA TYR A 364 -36.91 -29.03 15.89
C TYR A 364 -36.04 -29.35 17.11
N LEU A 365 -36.63 -29.42 18.32
CA LEU A 365 -35.99 -30.05 19.47
C LEU A 365 -35.89 -31.57 19.33
N ASP A 366 -36.83 -32.21 18.63
CA ASP A 366 -36.87 -33.67 18.42
C ASP A 366 -36.68 -34.09 16.96
N ARG A 367 -36.44 -33.14 16.06
CA ARG A 367 -36.32 -33.42 14.63
C ARG A 367 -35.12 -32.72 14.02
N ASN A 368 -34.25 -33.52 13.42
CA ASN A 368 -33.18 -33.06 12.56
C ASN A 368 -33.61 -33.15 11.09
N SER A 369 -33.88 -32.01 10.45
CA SER A 369 -34.33 -31.94 9.04
C SER A 369 -33.32 -31.14 8.21
N GLY A 370 -32.13 -31.71 7.99
CA GLY A 370 -31.06 -31.05 7.23
C GLY A 370 -30.44 -29.91 8.02
N THR A 371 -30.62 -28.67 7.56
CA THR A 371 -30.12 -27.48 8.28
C THR A 371 -31.12 -26.87 9.27
N ARG A 372 -32.33 -27.45 9.40
CA ARG A 372 -33.30 -27.12 10.45
C ARG A 372 -33.17 -28.09 11.62
N TYR A 373 -32.47 -27.65 12.66
CA TYR A 373 -32.34 -28.34 13.93
C TYR A 373 -32.11 -27.32 15.05
N LEU A 374 -32.31 -27.76 16.28
CA LEU A 374 -31.84 -27.07 17.47
C LEU A 374 -30.75 -27.94 18.15
N ASP A 375 -29.68 -27.29 18.57
CA ASP A 375 -28.62 -27.92 19.38
C ASP A 375 -29.20 -28.27 20.74
N SER A 376 -29.12 -29.54 21.15
CA SER A 376 -29.85 -30.00 22.34
C SER A 376 -29.27 -29.44 23.64
N ASP A 377 -27.97 -29.16 23.68
CA ASP A 377 -27.25 -28.56 24.81
C ASP A 377 -27.58 -27.07 25.04
N ALA A 378 -28.16 -26.41 24.04
CA ALA A 378 -28.60 -25.02 24.11
C ALA A 378 -29.95 -24.84 24.84
N PHE A 379 -30.62 -25.92 25.24
CA PHE A 379 -31.94 -25.87 25.86
C PHE A 379 -31.98 -26.65 27.17
N THR A 380 -32.85 -26.23 28.07
CA THR A 380 -33.14 -26.95 29.31
C THR A 380 -34.64 -27.06 29.49
N GLU A 381 -35.11 -28.26 29.80
CA GLU A 381 -36.50 -28.51 30.12
C GLU A 381 -36.86 -27.82 31.44
N THR A 382 -37.97 -27.07 31.48
CA THR A 382 -38.31 -26.25 32.65
C THR A 382 -39.61 -26.64 33.32
N SER A 383 -40.70 -26.76 32.57
CA SER A 383 -42.02 -27.05 33.14
C SER A 383 -42.91 -27.79 32.17
N THR A 384 -43.94 -28.44 32.71
CA THR A 384 -44.99 -29.12 31.95
C THR A 384 -46.35 -28.47 32.19
N LEU A 385 -47.12 -28.26 31.13
CA LEU A 385 -48.49 -27.76 31.17
C LEU A 385 -49.42 -28.78 30.48
N GLY A 386 -50.06 -29.64 31.26
CA GLY A 386 -50.84 -30.75 30.70
C GLY A 386 -49.93 -31.71 29.93
N GLN A 387 -50.18 -31.89 28.63
CA GLN A 387 -49.32 -32.67 27.72
C GLN A 387 -48.14 -31.86 27.15
N LEU A 388 -48.09 -30.55 27.41
CA LEU A 388 -47.05 -29.69 26.85
C LEU A 388 -45.80 -29.69 27.72
N THR A 389 -44.63 -29.62 27.08
CA THR A 389 -43.33 -29.48 27.74
C THR A 389 -42.64 -28.20 27.27
N SER A 390 -42.25 -27.35 28.22
CA SER A 390 -41.56 -26.09 27.99
C SER A 390 -40.05 -26.27 28.07
N TYR A 391 -39.34 -25.61 27.16
CA TYR A 391 -37.88 -25.54 27.14
C TYR A 391 -37.43 -24.09 27.13
N ASP A 392 -36.44 -23.75 27.96
CA ASP A 392 -35.81 -22.42 27.96
C ASP A 392 -34.41 -22.47 27.38
N TYR A 393 -34.01 -21.36 26.76
CA TYR A 393 -32.67 -21.18 26.22
C TYR A 393 -31.63 -21.14 27.35
N ARG A 394 -30.59 -21.95 27.20
CA ARG A 394 -29.39 -21.86 28.01
C ARG A 394 -28.50 -20.75 27.45
N ARG A 395 -28.21 -19.73 28.26
CA ARG A 395 -27.28 -18.67 27.85
C ARG A 395 -25.87 -19.24 27.69
N MET A 396 -25.30 -19.02 26.51
CA MET A 396 -23.89 -19.27 26.29
C MET A 396 -23.04 -18.34 27.15
N THR A 397 -22.01 -18.89 27.79
CA THR A 397 -21.01 -18.10 28.49
C THR A 397 -19.94 -17.67 27.51
N VAL A 398 -19.84 -16.36 27.24
CA VAL A 398 -18.81 -15.79 26.36
C VAL A 398 -17.71 -15.18 27.20
N VAL A 399 -16.50 -15.71 27.07
CA VAL A 399 -15.33 -15.23 27.81
C VAL A 399 -14.72 -14.02 27.10
N PRO A 400 -14.42 -12.90 27.79
CA PRO A 400 -13.70 -11.75 27.22
C PRO A 400 -12.38 -12.16 26.57
N LEU A 401 -11.95 -11.45 25.50
CA LEU A 401 -10.78 -11.83 24.72
C LEU A 401 -9.48 -11.87 25.53
N ASP A 402 -9.34 -11.00 26.53
CA ASP A 402 -8.18 -10.90 27.42
C ASP A 402 -8.14 -11.97 28.50
N ALA A 403 -9.27 -12.63 28.77
CA ALA A 403 -9.36 -13.77 29.68
C ALA A 403 -9.18 -15.13 28.97
N ILE A 404 -9.04 -15.13 27.64
CA ILE A 404 -8.80 -16.35 26.85
C ILE A 404 -7.39 -16.87 27.14
N ARG A 405 -7.31 -18.12 27.58
CA ARG A 405 -6.03 -18.80 27.78
C ARG A 405 -5.64 -19.57 26.53
N MET A 406 -4.35 -19.52 26.19
CA MET A 406 -3.77 -20.24 25.06
C MET A 406 -3.14 -21.55 25.53
N ALA A 407 -3.35 -22.61 24.76
CA ALA A 407 -2.67 -23.88 24.86
C ALA A 407 -1.25 -23.79 24.31
N THR A 408 -0.39 -24.71 24.73
CA THR A 408 1.00 -24.79 24.29
C THR A 408 1.07 -25.37 22.88
N PRO A 409 1.81 -24.76 21.94
CA PRO A 409 2.03 -25.35 20.62
C PRO A 409 2.66 -26.74 20.74
N GLY A 410 2.16 -27.71 19.97
CA GLY A 410 2.69 -29.06 19.92
C GLY A 410 3.06 -29.48 18.49
N ASN A 411 3.56 -30.71 18.36
CA ASN A 411 3.82 -31.36 17.08
C ASN A 411 3.17 -32.76 17.04
N LEU A 412 3.32 -33.49 15.94
CA LEU A 412 2.78 -34.85 15.79
C LEU A 412 3.32 -35.84 16.84
N THR A 413 4.56 -35.66 17.30
CA THR A 413 5.12 -36.46 18.41
C THR A 413 4.38 -36.15 19.71
N GLY A 414 4.09 -34.87 19.98
CA GLY A 414 3.26 -34.42 21.08
C GLY A 414 1.85 -34.99 21.01
N TRP A 415 1.24 -35.07 19.81
CA TRP A 415 -0.07 -35.69 19.62
C TRP A 415 -0.10 -37.16 20.06
N ASN A 416 0.92 -37.94 19.67
CA ASN A 416 1.05 -39.34 20.08
C ASN A 416 1.25 -39.54 21.59
N LEU A 417 1.82 -38.55 22.27
CA LEU A 417 1.94 -38.56 23.73
C LEU A 417 0.62 -38.13 24.39
N LEU A 418 -0.08 -37.16 23.81
CA LEU A 418 -1.26 -36.52 24.37
C LEU A 418 -2.40 -37.51 24.67
N TRP A 419 -2.79 -38.36 23.71
CA TRP A 419 -3.89 -39.30 23.96
C TRP A 419 -3.50 -40.38 24.99
N LYS A 420 -2.21 -40.72 25.10
CA LYS A 420 -1.69 -41.63 26.14
C LYS A 420 -1.70 -40.98 27.51
N GLU A 421 -1.35 -39.70 27.59
CA GLU A 421 -1.47 -38.91 28.82
C GLU A 421 -2.93 -38.76 29.26
N LEU A 422 -3.84 -38.59 28.30
CA LEU A 422 -5.27 -38.52 28.55
C LEU A 422 -5.82 -39.81 29.16
N LEU A 423 -5.37 -40.98 28.68
CA LEU A 423 -5.70 -42.27 29.27
C LEU A 423 -5.08 -42.48 30.66
N ARG A 424 -3.81 -42.11 30.84
CA ARG A 424 -3.16 -42.17 32.17
C ARG A 424 -3.86 -41.29 33.19
N ALA A 425 -4.40 -40.13 32.77
CA ALA A 425 -5.13 -39.22 33.65
C ALA A 425 -6.41 -39.84 34.24
N VAL A 426 -6.96 -40.87 33.60
CA VAL A 426 -8.12 -41.63 34.09
C VAL A 426 -7.75 -43.00 34.66
N GLY A 427 -6.45 -43.26 34.86
CA GLY A 427 -5.95 -44.47 35.51
C GLY A 427 -5.84 -45.69 34.60
N GLU A 428 -5.89 -45.51 33.28
CA GLU A 428 -5.75 -46.60 32.32
C GLU A 428 -4.28 -46.95 32.05
N ASP A 429 -3.99 -48.25 31.93
CA ASP A 429 -2.64 -48.74 31.64
C ASP A 429 -2.38 -48.80 30.12
N VAL A 430 -1.56 -47.88 29.64
CA VAL A 430 -1.27 -47.68 28.22
C VAL A 430 0.20 -47.84 27.94
N LEU A 431 0.52 -48.83 27.11
CA LEU A 431 1.89 -49.14 26.76
C LEU A 431 2.42 -48.17 25.70
N ALA A 432 3.74 -47.98 25.67
CA ALA A 432 4.39 -47.18 24.65
C ALA A 432 4.14 -47.73 23.23
N SER A 433 3.90 -49.03 23.10
CA SER A 433 3.62 -49.73 21.85
C SER A 433 2.15 -49.69 21.40
N ASP A 434 1.23 -49.24 22.26
CA ASP A 434 -0.18 -49.16 21.90
C ASP A 434 -0.38 -48.04 20.86
N ALA A 435 -1.22 -48.30 19.86
CA ALA A 435 -1.55 -47.39 18.77
C ALA A 435 -2.96 -46.81 18.96
N LEU A 436 -3.15 -45.53 18.63
CA LEU A 436 -4.46 -44.92 18.60
C LEU A 436 -5.25 -45.49 17.43
N GLU A 437 -6.41 -46.07 17.72
CA GLU A 437 -7.34 -46.51 16.69
C GLU A 437 -8.40 -45.44 16.41
N GLU A 438 -8.94 -44.80 17.44
CA GLU A 438 -9.91 -43.72 17.27
C GLU A 438 -9.95 -42.83 18.52
N LEU A 439 -9.97 -41.52 18.32
CA LEU A 439 -10.29 -40.53 19.35
C LEU A 439 -11.71 -39.97 19.10
N CYS A 440 -12.72 -40.45 19.82
CA CYS A 440 -14.07 -39.93 19.68
C CYS A 440 -14.39 -38.87 20.74
N LEU A 441 -14.65 -37.64 20.30
CA LEU A 441 -15.10 -36.53 21.14
C LEU A 441 -16.63 -36.59 21.26
N VAL A 442 -17.13 -36.92 22.44
CA VAL A 442 -18.53 -37.27 22.71
C VAL A 442 -19.29 -36.13 23.37
N GLY A 443 -20.11 -35.43 22.59
CA GLY A 443 -21.06 -34.43 23.06
C GLY A 443 -22.43 -35.04 23.37
N ASP A 444 -23.14 -34.50 24.37
CA ASP A 444 -24.54 -34.83 24.68
C ASP A 444 -24.80 -36.34 24.91
N GLY A 445 -23.79 -37.07 25.41
CA GLY A 445 -23.87 -38.51 25.64
C GLY A 445 -24.04 -39.35 24.37
N CYS A 446 -23.66 -38.84 23.20
CA CYS A 446 -23.78 -39.54 21.91
C CYS A 446 -22.73 -40.63 21.66
N PHE A 447 -22.52 -41.51 22.64
CA PHE A 447 -21.56 -42.63 22.55
C PHE A 447 -21.90 -43.63 21.43
N SER A 448 -23.19 -43.87 21.19
CA SER A 448 -23.64 -44.80 20.13
C SER A 448 -23.23 -44.36 18.73
N ALA A 449 -23.04 -43.05 18.51
CA ALA A 449 -22.62 -42.51 17.23
C ALA A 449 -21.11 -42.65 17.00
N CYS A 450 -20.30 -42.81 18.06
CA CYS A 450 -18.86 -43.05 17.94
C CYS A 450 -18.57 -44.45 17.38
N ALA A 451 -19.25 -45.48 17.89
CA ALA A 451 -18.94 -46.87 17.58
C ALA A 451 -19.11 -47.25 16.08
N ASN A 452 -19.82 -46.42 15.30
CA ASN A 452 -20.10 -46.65 13.88
C ASN A 452 -19.24 -45.81 12.91
N ALA A 453 -18.44 -44.86 13.40
CA ALA A 453 -17.63 -43.98 12.57
C ALA A 453 -16.20 -44.52 12.46
N SER A 454 -15.85 -45.18 11.36
CA SER A 454 -14.53 -45.79 11.17
C SER A 454 -13.44 -44.73 10.89
N ALA A 455 -12.90 -44.09 11.93
CA ALA A 455 -11.75 -43.18 11.79
C ALA A 455 -10.45 -43.85 12.27
N SER A 456 -9.90 -44.79 11.49
CA SER A 456 -8.64 -45.48 11.81
C SER A 456 -7.48 -44.49 11.97
N GLY A 457 -7.09 -44.21 13.22
CA GLY A 457 -6.08 -43.23 13.61
C GLY A 457 -6.56 -41.78 13.61
N GLY A 458 -7.86 -41.53 13.43
CA GLY A 458 -8.48 -40.21 13.31
C GLY A 458 -9.29 -39.78 14.53
N THR A 459 -9.98 -38.64 14.38
CA THR A 459 -10.85 -38.07 15.42
C THR A 459 -12.29 -38.08 14.93
N THR A 460 -13.22 -38.55 15.74
CA THR A 460 -14.67 -38.47 15.44
C THR A 460 -15.29 -37.45 16.39
N LEU A 461 -16.14 -36.56 15.88
CA LEU A 461 -16.94 -35.66 16.70
C LEU A 461 -18.38 -36.17 16.72
N THR A 462 -18.97 -36.32 17.90
CA THR A 462 -20.39 -36.65 18.04
C THR A 462 -21.12 -35.63 18.90
N TYR A 463 -22.35 -35.30 18.53
CA TYR A 463 -23.17 -34.29 19.20
C TYR A 463 -24.64 -34.50 18.87
N ARG A 464 -25.56 -33.84 19.58
CA ARG A 464 -27.00 -34.05 19.41
C ARG A 464 -27.70 -32.87 18.72
N ARG A 465 -28.29 -33.14 17.54
CA ARG A 465 -29.12 -32.20 16.79
C ARG A 465 -30.56 -32.69 16.77
N GLY A 466 -31.52 -31.89 17.23
CA GLY A 466 -32.93 -32.26 17.27
C GLY A 466 -33.14 -33.63 17.95
N ASN A 467 -32.55 -33.80 19.15
CA ASN A 467 -32.55 -35.03 19.94
C ASN A 467 -31.99 -36.29 19.24
N THR A 468 -31.33 -36.13 18.10
CA THR A 468 -30.70 -37.22 17.33
C THR A 468 -29.18 -37.10 17.42
N CYS A 469 -28.51 -38.19 17.78
CA CYS A 469 -27.05 -38.23 17.77
C CYS A 469 -26.52 -38.24 16.34
N VAL A 470 -25.63 -37.30 16.04
CA VAL A 470 -24.94 -37.15 14.76
C VAL A 470 -23.44 -37.36 15.00
N ALA A 471 -22.78 -37.99 14.04
CA ALA A 471 -21.33 -38.12 14.00
C ALA A 471 -20.77 -37.42 12.76
N THR A 472 -19.61 -36.81 12.92
CA THR A 472 -18.77 -36.33 11.83
C THR A 472 -17.38 -36.90 12.04
N ALA A 473 -16.95 -37.74 11.10
CA ALA A 473 -15.57 -38.21 11.08
C ALA A 473 -14.69 -37.05 10.61
N ASP A 474 -13.72 -36.67 11.41
CA ASP A 474 -12.82 -35.56 11.13
C ASP A 474 -11.40 -36.06 10.85
N SER A 475 -10.78 -35.41 9.87
CA SER A 475 -9.45 -35.67 9.40
C SER A 475 -8.43 -34.69 9.97
N ILE A 476 -8.57 -34.24 11.24
CA ILE A 476 -7.59 -33.35 11.94
C ILE A 476 -6.15 -33.81 11.69
N ALA A 477 -5.93 -35.12 11.56
CA ALA A 477 -4.64 -35.73 11.31
C ALA A 477 -4.14 -35.69 9.85
N HIS A 478 -5.00 -35.45 8.85
CA HIS A 478 -4.61 -35.40 7.43
C HIS A 478 -4.45 -33.95 6.94
N GLY A 479 -3.29 -33.36 7.22
CA GLY A 479 -2.81 -32.16 6.52
C GLY A 479 -2.39 -30.98 7.39
N LEU A 480 -2.62 -31.01 8.71
CA LEU A 480 -2.10 -29.98 9.62
C LEU A 480 -0.68 -30.36 10.06
N SER A 481 0.32 -29.59 9.63
CA SER A 481 1.72 -29.75 10.06
C SER A 481 1.91 -29.44 11.56
N ASP A 482 1.06 -28.60 12.14
CA ASP A 482 1.21 -28.04 13.48
C ASP A 482 -0.14 -27.94 14.23
N VAL A 483 -0.39 -28.85 15.17
CA VAL A 483 -1.56 -28.87 16.08
C VAL A 483 -1.16 -28.48 17.50
N PHE A 484 -2.10 -27.94 18.29
CA PHE A 484 -1.91 -27.71 19.72
C PHE A 484 -2.15 -29.01 20.50
N ALA A 485 -1.09 -29.80 20.67
CA ALA A 485 -1.15 -31.05 21.41
C ALA A 485 -0.97 -30.84 22.92
N ASP A 486 -1.99 -30.25 23.57
CA ASP A 486 -1.96 -29.89 25.00
C ASP A 486 -3.20 -30.46 25.72
N MET A 487 -3.01 -31.01 26.92
CA MET A 487 -4.07 -31.53 27.79
C MET A 487 -5.11 -30.46 28.13
N ALA A 488 -4.71 -29.18 28.16
CA ALA A 488 -5.61 -28.05 28.37
C ALA A 488 -6.72 -27.98 27.31
N CYS A 489 -6.50 -28.50 26.09
CA CYS A 489 -7.51 -28.54 25.04
C CYS A 489 -8.68 -29.48 25.33
N PHE A 490 -8.55 -30.42 26.26
CA PHE A 490 -9.67 -31.30 26.66
C PHE A 490 -10.55 -30.69 27.75
N GLY A 491 -10.11 -29.60 28.40
CA GLY A 491 -10.89 -28.92 29.45
C GLY A 491 -11.26 -29.83 30.62
N LEU A 492 -10.36 -30.74 31.00
CA LEU A 492 -10.61 -31.77 32.02
C LEU A 492 -11.15 -31.18 33.33
N GLY A 493 -12.26 -31.76 33.81
CA GLY A 493 -12.91 -31.38 35.06
C GLY A 493 -13.80 -30.15 34.99
N HIS A 494 -13.89 -29.49 33.83
CA HIS A 494 -14.67 -28.25 33.66
C HIS A 494 -15.92 -28.40 32.80
N GLY A 495 -16.04 -29.47 31.99
CA GLY A 495 -17.20 -29.71 31.14
C GLY A 495 -18.09 -30.87 31.59
N GLN A 496 -19.11 -31.18 30.79
CA GLN A 496 -20.10 -32.25 31.04
C GLN A 496 -20.02 -33.38 30.01
N ASP A 497 -19.15 -33.23 29.01
CA ASP A 497 -19.01 -34.15 27.89
C ASP A 497 -17.94 -35.20 28.20
N ALA A 498 -17.67 -36.07 27.23
CA ALA A 498 -16.68 -37.12 27.37
C ALA A 498 -15.82 -37.29 26.12
N VAL A 499 -14.72 -38.01 26.27
CA VAL A 499 -13.90 -38.49 25.16
C VAL A 499 -13.78 -40.00 25.27
N LEU A 500 -14.19 -40.74 24.24
CA LEU A 500 -14.01 -42.17 24.12
C LEU A 500 -12.76 -42.44 23.28
N ILE A 501 -11.79 -43.15 23.85
CA ILE A 501 -10.52 -43.46 23.19
C ILE A 501 -10.49 -44.96 22.92
N THR A 502 -10.31 -45.32 21.66
CA THR A 502 -10.08 -46.69 21.24
C THR A 502 -8.60 -46.84 20.84
N SER A 503 -7.93 -47.83 21.42
CA SER A 503 -6.52 -48.14 21.12
C SER A 503 -6.34 -49.62 20.79
N ILE A 504 -5.32 -49.94 20.00
CA ILE A 504 -4.93 -51.30 19.64
C ILE A 504 -3.57 -51.61 20.24
N ALA A 505 -3.49 -52.69 21.01
CA ALA A 505 -2.23 -53.23 21.51
C ALA A 505 -1.49 -54.03 20.42
N VAL A 506 -0.20 -54.30 20.63
CA VAL A 506 0.67 -55.00 19.63
C VAL A 506 0.16 -56.38 19.24
N ASP A 507 -0.58 -57.03 20.14
CA ASP A 507 -1.23 -58.34 19.93
C ASP A 507 -2.53 -58.25 19.10
N GLY A 508 -2.94 -57.04 18.71
CA GLY A 508 -4.18 -56.76 17.99
C GLY A 508 -5.40 -56.59 18.90
N THR A 509 -5.25 -56.60 20.22
CA THR A 509 -6.37 -56.44 21.15
C THR A 509 -6.84 -54.99 21.20
N ARG A 510 -8.14 -54.77 20.95
CA ARG A 510 -8.79 -53.45 21.05
C ARG A 510 -9.13 -53.13 22.51
N LYS A 511 -8.72 -51.97 22.99
CA LYS A 511 -9.02 -51.42 24.31
C LYS A 511 -9.82 -50.12 24.16
N GLN A 512 -10.85 -49.95 24.99
CA GLN A 512 -11.67 -48.72 25.03
C GLN A 512 -11.67 -48.14 26.43
N ALA A 513 -11.50 -46.83 26.51
CA ALA A 513 -11.58 -46.09 27.76
C ALA A 513 -12.25 -44.74 27.56
N THR A 514 -13.02 -44.33 28.58
CA THR A 514 -13.80 -43.09 28.54
C THR A 514 -13.25 -42.10 29.54
N VAL A 515 -12.92 -40.92 29.03
CA VAL A 515 -12.49 -39.76 29.82
C VAL A 515 -13.69 -38.85 29.99
N ALA A 516 -14.27 -38.83 31.19
CA ALA A 516 -15.45 -38.04 31.51
C ALA A 516 -15.10 -36.60 31.93
N LYS A 517 -16.09 -35.70 31.90
CA LYS A 517 -15.99 -34.29 32.32
C LYS A 517 -15.01 -33.48 31.46
N THR A 518 -15.04 -33.72 30.15
CA THR A 518 -14.28 -32.94 29.17
C THR A 518 -15.12 -31.78 28.64
N ALA A 519 -14.47 -30.86 27.94
CA ALA A 519 -15.16 -29.85 27.16
C ALA A 519 -15.92 -30.46 25.97
N GLY A 520 -16.82 -29.68 25.37
CA GLY A 520 -17.60 -30.13 24.23
C GLY A 520 -16.75 -30.38 22.98
N PRO A 521 -17.18 -31.29 22.09
CA PRO A 521 -16.40 -31.73 20.91
C PRO A 521 -15.89 -30.57 20.05
N THR A 522 -16.75 -29.60 19.76
CA THR A 522 -16.43 -28.42 18.93
C THR A 522 -15.38 -27.51 19.60
N ALA A 523 -15.41 -27.39 20.92
CA ALA A 523 -14.47 -26.56 21.68
C ALA A 523 -13.10 -27.23 21.82
N ILE A 524 -13.06 -28.55 22.03
CA ILE A 524 -11.82 -29.33 21.97
C ILE A 524 -11.20 -29.17 20.57
N TRP A 525 -12.02 -29.33 19.53
CA TRP A 525 -11.58 -29.21 18.15
C TRP A 525 -11.00 -27.84 17.81
N ALA A 526 -11.73 -26.77 18.15
CA ALA A 526 -11.27 -25.41 17.99
C ALA A 526 -9.96 -25.14 18.75
N CYS A 527 -9.76 -25.75 19.93
CA CYS A 527 -8.50 -25.65 20.66
C CYS A 527 -7.35 -26.34 19.94
N LEU A 528 -7.54 -27.56 19.43
CA LEU A 528 -6.47 -28.32 18.75
C LEU A 528 -5.96 -27.59 17.50
N ILE A 529 -6.83 -26.85 16.80
CA ILE A 529 -6.45 -26.06 15.61
C ILE A 529 -6.03 -24.64 15.98
N GLY A 530 -6.78 -23.94 16.83
CA GLY A 530 -6.59 -22.52 17.11
C GLY A 530 -5.75 -22.20 18.35
N GLY A 531 -5.53 -23.18 19.23
CA GLY A 531 -4.79 -23.04 20.47
C GLY A 531 -5.53 -22.32 21.58
N ARG A 532 -6.82 -21.97 21.43
CA ARG A 532 -7.61 -21.36 22.52
C ARG A 532 -8.23 -22.43 23.38
N THR A 533 -7.91 -22.41 24.69
CA THR A 533 -8.46 -23.41 25.62
C THR A 533 -10.00 -23.34 25.69
N PRO A 534 -10.68 -24.47 25.96
CA PRO A 534 -12.13 -24.54 25.90
C PRO A 534 -12.80 -23.83 27.08
N GLN A 535 -12.94 -22.51 26.98
CA GLN A 535 -13.67 -21.68 27.95
C GLN A 535 -15.00 -21.14 27.38
N THR A 536 -15.19 -21.27 26.06
CA THR A 536 -16.40 -20.90 25.34
C THR A 536 -16.97 -22.15 24.68
N SER A 537 -18.28 -22.38 24.83
CA SER A 537 -19.00 -23.44 24.12
C SER A 537 -19.31 -22.98 22.69
N TYR A 538 -19.18 -23.88 21.73
CA TYR A 538 -19.49 -23.60 20.32
C TYR A 538 -20.65 -24.47 19.84
N PRO A 539 -21.64 -23.89 19.11
CA PRO A 539 -22.76 -24.65 18.57
C PRO A 539 -22.30 -25.69 17.55
N SER A 540 -23.12 -26.72 17.31
CA SER A 540 -22.71 -27.80 16.41
C SER A 540 -22.60 -27.36 14.95
N LEU A 541 -23.20 -26.22 14.57
CA LEU A 541 -23.08 -25.62 13.24
C LEU A 541 -21.63 -25.29 12.87
N VAL A 542 -20.75 -25.09 13.87
CA VAL A 542 -19.32 -24.81 13.64
C VAL A 542 -18.67 -25.93 12.84
N VAL A 543 -19.09 -27.18 13.05
CA VAL A 543 -18.62 -28.32 12.26
C VAL A 543 -19.00 -28.15 10.78
N ASP A 544 -20.25 -27.78 10.51
CA ASP A 544 -20.75 -27.56 9.14
C ASP A 544 -20.00 -26.39 8.44
N LEU A 545 -19.60 -25.35 9.18
CA LEU A 545 -18.83 -24.22 8.64
C LEU A 545 -17.38 -24.59 8.35
N LEU A 546 -16.71 -25.25 9.30
CA LEU A 546 -15.27 -25.50 9.20
C LEU A 546 -14.95 -26.66 8.22
N THR A 547 -15.86 -27.62 8.05
CA THR A 547 -15.76 -28.72 7.07
C THR A 547 -15.76 -28.26 5.60
N GLN A 548 -16.31 -27.08 5.31
CA GLN A 548 -16.27 -26.48 3.97
C GLN A 548 -14.86 -25.98 3.56
N GLY A 549 -13.94 -25.95 4.51
CA GLY A 549 -12.64 -25.30 4.38
C GLY A 549 -12.74 -23.78 4.54
N THR A 550 -11.60 -23.12 4.57
CA THR A 550 -11.54 -21.65 4.76
C THR A 550 -12.17 -20.89 3.60
N GLN A 551 -11.96 -21.35 2.36
CA GLN A 551 -12.35 -20.68 1.11
C GLN A 551 -12.03 -19.17 1.09
N ALA A 552 -11.00 -18.77 1.85
CA ALA A 552 -10.65 -17.38 2.11
C ALA A 552 -9.25 -17.07 1.60
N THR A 553 -9.08 -15.85 1.13
CA THR A 553 -7.81 -15.30 0.66
C THR A 553 -7.54 -13.98 1.37
N LEU A 554 -6.30 -13.74 1.74
CA LEU A 554 -5.83 -12.45 2.20
C LEU A 554 -5.21 -11.73 1.02
N VAL A 555 -5.83 -10.63 0.62
CA VAL A 555 -5.32 -9.71 -0.39
C VAL A 555 -4.59 -8.58 0.33
N VAL A 556 -3.31 -8.41 0.02
CA VAL A 556 -2.47 -7.33 0.52
C VAL A 556 -2.09 -6.44 -0.65
N VAL A 557 -2.66 -5.24 -0.68
CA VAL A 557 -2.32 -4.22 -1.67
C VAL A 557 -1.36 -3.24 -1.02
N LYS A 558 -0.10 -3.27 -1.44
CA LYS A 558 0.92 -2.34 -0.97
C LYS A 558 1.24 -1.31 -2.03
N SER A 559 1.41 -0.08 -1.61
CA SER A 559 1.86 1.03 -2.44
C SER A 559 3.05 1.70 -1.78
N ASN A 560 4.14 1.82 -2.54
CA ASN A 560 5.32 2.56 -2.13
C ASN A 560 5.16 4.04 -2.53
N GLY A 561 5.94 4.90 -1.90
CA GLY A 561 5.82 6.35 -2.07
C GLY A 561 6.13 6.87 -3.47
N SER A 562 5.93 8.19 -3.62
CA SER A 562 6.11 8.93 -4.86
C SER A 562 7.58 9.09 -5.29
N GLU A 563 8.55 8.50 -4.59
CA GLU A 563 9.97 8.77 -4.82
C GLU A 563 10.39 8.44 -6.25
N ALA A 564 9.93 7.31 -6.78
CA ALA A 564 10.19 6.92 -8.17
C ALA A 564 9.56 7.91 -9.16
N ILE A 565 8.36 8.41 -8.88
CA ILE A 565 7.67 9.38 -9.73
C ILE A 565 8.46 10.69 -9.80
N VAL A 566 8.90 11.21 -8.64
CA VAL A 566 9.65 12.47 -8.61
C VAL A 566 11.05 12.30 -9.19
N LEU A 567 11.72 11.17 -8.98
CA LEU A 567 13.00 10.87 -9.65
C LEU A 567 12.83 10.91 -11.17
N ASN A 568 11.77 10.28 -11.70
CA ASN A 568 11.45 10.30 -13.12
C ASN A 568 11.14 11.73 -13.60
N PHE A 569 10.36 12.50 -12.85
CA PHE A 569 10.04 13.89 -13.20
C PHE A 569 11.29 14.78 -13.27
N LEU A 570 12.17 14.73 -12.26
CA LEU A 570 13.43 15.46 -12.25
C LEU A 570 14.35 15.03 -13.40
N SER A 571 14.42 13.73 -13.68
CA SER A 571 15.20 13.18 -14.79
C SER A 571 14.66 13.63 -16.16
N LEU A 572 13.33 13.71 -16.33
CA LEU A 572 12.71 14.22 -17.55
C LEU A 572 12.98 15.71 -17.77
N LEU A 573 12.90 16.52 -16.71
CA LEU A 573 13.26 17.95 -16.79
C LEU A 573 14.74 18.13 -17.15
N ALA A 574 15.63 17.35 -16.54
CA ALA A 574 17.05 17.36 -16.87
C ALA A 574 17.29 16.95 -18.34
N LEU A 575 16.62 15.89 -18.82
CA LEU A 575 16.69 15.45 -20.21
C LEU A 575 16.22 16.52 -21.20
N GLY A 576 15.14 17.23 -20.87
CA GLY A 576 14.68 18.39 -21.67
C GLY A 576 15.75 19.49 -21.73
N GLY A 577 16.45 19.72 -20.61
CA GLY A 577 17.61 20.61 -20.56
C GLY A 577 18.76 20.17 -21.46
N ASP A 578 19.08 18.88 -21.46
CA ASP A 578 20.14 18.32 -22.31
C ASP A 578 19.75 18.30 -23.80
N ALA A 579 18.47 18.12 -24.13
CA ALA A 579 17.95 18.28 -25.49
C ALA A 579 18.11 19.71 -25.99
N TYR A 580 17.79 20.69 -25.14
CA TYR A 580 18.02 22.10 -25.45
C TYR A 580 19.52 22.40 -25.64
N PHE A 581 20.39 21.88 -24.78
CA PHE A 581 21.84 22.02 -24.91
C PHE A 581 22.39 21.44 -26.22
N SER A 582 21.90 20.27 -26.64
CA SER A 582 22.26 19.65 -27.93
C SER A 582 21.85 20.54 -29.11
N LEU A 583 20.61 21.05 -29.09
CA LEU A 583 20.09 21.93 -30.13
C LEU A 583 20.92 23.21 -30.25
N GLU A 584 21.19 23.89 -29.13
CA GLU A 584 22.00 25.11 -29.11
C GLU A 584 23.45 24.85 -29.54
N THR A 585 24.02 23.70 -29.17
CA THR A 585 25.33 23.26 -29.68
C THR A 585 25.31 23.15 -31.20
N GLY A 586 24.29 22.50 -31.78
CA GLY A 586 24.13 22.39 -33.23
C GLY A 586 23.99 23.75 -33.94
N LEU A 587 23.20 24.66 -33.37
CA LEU A 587 23.03 26.02 -33.88
C LEU A 587 24.32 26.83 -33.81
N TYR A 588 25.09 26.72 -32.72
CA TYR A 588 26.38 27.39 -32.57
C TYR A 588 27.41 26.86 -33.57
N LEU A 589 27.52 25.54 -33.74
CA LEU A 589 28.40 24.93 -34.73
C LEU A 589 28.04 25.35 -36.16
N ARG A 590 26.74 25.48 -36.48
CA ARG A 590 26.29 26.01 -37.77
C ARG A 590 26.71 27.47 -37.97
N LYS A 591 26.56 28.33 -36.96
CA LYS A 591 27.00 29.74 -37.02
C LYS A 591 28.52 29.84 -37.22
N LEU A 592 29.28 29.04 -36.49
CA LEU A 592 30.73 29.01 -36.59
C LEU A 592 31.20 28.50 -37.97
N TYR A 593 30.49 27.51 -38.53
CA TYR A 593 30.72 27.06 -39.91
C TYR A 593 30.46 28.16 -40.95
N LEU A 594 29.33 28.85 -40.85
CA LEU A 594 28.98 29.95 -41.78
C LEU A 594 29.98 31.10 -41.68
N TRP A 595 30.39 31.47 -40.46
CA TRP A 595 31.42 32.49 -40.24
C TRP A 595 32.76 32.11 -40.89
N TYR A 596 33.21 30.88 -40.68
CA TYR A 596 34.44 30.37 -41.30
C TYR A 596 34.36 30.40 -42.84
N HIS A 597 33.22 29.99 -43.40
CA HIS A 597 33.03 30.00 -44.85
C HIS A 597 33.00 31.42 -45.43
N ALA A 598 32.38 32.38 -44.73
CA ALA A 598 32.32 33.78 -45.15
C ALA A 598 33.71 34.45 -45.15
N HIS A 599 34.58 34.09 -44.20
CA HIS A 599 35.93 34.67 -44.06
C HIS A 599 37.02 33.88 -44.78
N ARG A 600 36.64 32.93 -45.64
CA ARG A 600 37.56 32.08 -46.41
C ARG A 600 38.39 32.87 -47.44
N GLN A 601 37.93 34.03 -47.87
CA GLN A 601 38.61 34.88 -48.87
C GLN A 601 39.68 35.80 -48.26
N LEU A 602 39.74 35.92 -46.94
CA LEU A 602 40.73 36.73 -46.21
C LEU A 602 41.93 35.85 -45.83
N ASP A 603 42.79 35.51 -46.79
CA ASP A 603 43.85 34.48 -46.66
C ASP A 603 44.86 34.73 -45.53
N MET A 604 45.04 35.99 -45.08
CA MET A 604 45.94 36.30 -43.97
C MET A 604 45.39 35.76 -42.63
N HIS A 605 46.22 34.98 -41.92
CA HIS A 605 45.97 34.43 -40.58
C HIS A 605 44.89 33.32 -40.47
N ALA A 606 44.51 32.68 -41.59
CA ALA A 606 43.52 31.60 -41.58
C ALA A 606 43.88 30.41 -40.65
N ALA A 607 45.16 30.05 -40.56
CA ALA A 607 45.63 28.96 -39.70
C ALA A 607 45.47 29.26 -38.20
N GLN A 608 45.72 30.51 -37.77
CA GLN A 608 45.57 30.92 -36.37
C GLN A 608 44.08 30.94 -35.95
N ARG A 609 43.18 31.37 -36.85
CA ARG A 609 41.73 31.33 -36.60
C ARG A 609 41.20 29.91 -36.46
N ILE A 610 41.61 28.98 -37.32
CA ILE A 610 41.23 27.56 -37.23
C ILE A 610 41.75 26.95 -35.93
N PHE A 611 43.01 27.24 -35.57
CA PHE A 611 43.58 26.78 -34.31
C PHE A 611 42.75 27.28 -33.12
N SER A 612 42.44 28.57 -33.07
CA SER A 612 41.67 29.17 -31.97
C SER A 612 40.25 28.59 -31.84
N VAL A 613 39.60 28.26 -32.96
CA VAL A 613 38.31 27.57 -32.97
C VAL A 613 38.44 26.17 -32.37
N VAL A 614 39.41 25.40 -32.85
CA VAL A 614 39.65 24.01 -32.39
C VAL A 614 40.13 23.96 -30.94
N ASN A 615 40.78 25.03 -30.48
CA ASN A 615 41.29 25.20 -29.12
C ASN A 615 40.21 25.75 -28.15
N SER A 616 39.04 26.16 -28.66
CA SER A 616 37.92 26.67 -27.86
C SER A 616 37.00 25.56 -27.34
N SER A 617 36.35 25.79 -26.20
CA SER A 617 35.34 24.89 -25.65
C SER A 617 33.92 25.28 -26.08
N VAL A 618 33.34 24.48 -26.98
CA VAL A 618 31.93 24.63 -27.37
C VAL A 618 30.99 24.50 -26.17
N SER A 619 31.28 23.56 -25.26
CA SER A 619 30.50 23.40 -24.02
C SER A 619 30.54 24.66 -23.16
N GLY A 620 31.71 25.27 -23.02
CA GLY A 620 31.89 26.53 -22.29
C GLY A 620 31.13 27.69 -22.92
N ALA A 621 31.17 27.81 -24.25
CA ALA A 621 30.45 28.85 -24.99
C ALA A 621 28.93 28.77 -24.82
N ILE A 622 28.35 27.57 -24.97
CA ILE A 622 26.91 27.36 -24.78
C ILE A 622 26.52 27.59 -23.31
N TRP A 623 27.33 27.10 -22.37
CA TRP A 623 27.12 27.28 -20.95
C TRP A 623 27.10 28.77 -20.54
N ALA A 624 28.06 29.56 -21.02
CA ALA A 624 28.13 30.98 -20.73
C ALA A 624 26.92 31.74 -21.30
N ARG A 625 26.49 31.39 -22.53
CA ARG A 625 25.36 32.03 -23.21
C ARG A 625 24.01 31.74 -22.55
N HIS A 626 23.79 30.50 -22.10
CA HIS A 626 22.51 30.03 -21.56
C HIS A 626 22.59 29.71 -20.05
N ARG A 627 23.40 30.48 -19.34
CA ARG A 627 23.89 30.19 -17.99
C ARG A 627 22.82 29.86 -16.97
N LEU A 628 21.72 30.61 -16.93
CA LEU A 628 20.64 30.37 -15.95
C LEU A 628 20.00 29.01 -16.19
N PHE A 629 19.60 28.75 -17.44
CA PHE A 629 18.94 27.51 -17.84
C PHE A 629 19.85 26.30 -17.62
N MET A 630 21.10 26.37 -18.09
CA MET A 630 22.07 25.27 -17.99
C MET A 630 22.37 24.90 -16.54
N ARG A 631 22.45 25.90 -15.64
CA ARG A 631 22.63 25.65 -14.21
C ARG A 631 21.42 24.98 -13.58
N THR A 632 20.21 25.43 -13.92
CA THR A 632 18.99 24.82 -13.38
C THR A 632 18.86 23.38 -13.86
N ALA A 633 19.04 23.11 -15.15
CA ALA A 633 19.00 21.75 -15.70
C ALA A 633 20.08 20.85 -15.09
N ALA A 634 21.33 21.32 -15.00
CA ALA A 634 22.42 20.58 -14.38
C ALA A 634 22.21 20.32 -12.88
N PHE A 635 21.58 21.25 -12.16
CA PHE A 635 21.23 21.10 -10.75
C PHE A 635 20.15 20.03 -10.54
N LEU A 636 19.08 20.06 -11.34
CA LEU A 636 18.04 19.04 -11.29
C LEU A 636 18.60 17.67 -11.68
N GLY A 637 19.47 17.62 -12.70
CA GLY A 637 20.19 16.42 -13.10
C GLY A 637 21.10 15.87 -11.99
N LEU A 638 21.82 16.75 -11.27
CA LEU A 638 22.64 16.37 -10.12
C LEU A 638 21.79 15.77 -9.00
N CYS A 639 20.64 16.39 -8.69
CA CYS A 639 19.72 15.88 -7.67
C CYS A 639 19.14 14.51 -8.08
N ALA A 640 18.70 14.37 -9.34
CA ALA A 640 18.18 13.11 -9.86
C ALA A 640 19.24 11.99 -9.83
N TRP A 641 20.46 12.28 -10.27
CA TRP A 641 21.58 11.34 -10.17
C TRP A 641 21.85 10.94 -8.73
N HIS A 642 21.93 11.89 -7.80
CA HIS A 642 22.29 11.59 -6.43
C HIS A 642 21.20 10.77 -5.72
N LEU A 643 19.92 11.08 -5.94
CA LEU A 643 18.79 10.26 -5.48
C LEU A 643 18.92 8.82 -5.93
N GLY A 644 19.19 8.62 -7.22
CA GLY A 644 19.40 7.31 -7.80
C GLY A 644 20.63 6.60 -7.24
N ALA A 645 21.75 7.31 -7.14
CA ALA A 645 23.03 6.76 -6.70
C ALA A 645 22.98 6.29 -5.24
N MET A 646 22.38 7.08 -4.35
CA MET A 646 22.24 6.72 -2.94
C MET A 646 21.09 5.73 -2.68
N GLN A 647 20.42 5.27 -3.75
CA GLN A 647 19.26 4.36 -3.69
C GLN A 647 18.24 4.77 -2.63
N SER A 648 18.01 6.08 -2.47
CA SER A 648 17.15 6.52 -1.38
C SER A 648 15.69 6.43 -1.78
N GLY A 649 15.09 5.34 -1.33
CA GLY A 649 13.66 5.09 -1.40
C GLY A 649 13.18 4.55 -0.07
N CYS A 650 11.90 4.77 0.20
CA CYS A 650 11.17 4.03 1.20
C CYS A 650 10.30 2.98 0.51
N ALA A 651 10.24 1.81 1.12
CA ALA A 651 9.41 0.72 0.63
C ALA A 651 8.89 -0.10 1.82
N TRP A 652 7.78 -0.81 1.58
CA TRP A 652 7.39 -1.91 2.44
C TRP A 652 8.46 -2.99 2.40
N ALA A 653 8.92 -3.43 3.57
CA ALA A 653 9.90 -4.50 3.68
C ALA A 653 9.37 -5.80 3.06
N ASP A 654 10.27 -6.62 2.52
CA ASP A 654 9.93 -7.91 1.90
C ASP A 654 9.28 -8.89 2.90
N THR A 655 9.46 -8.67 4.21
CA THR A 655 8.77 -9.42 5.27
C THR A 655 7.25 -9.30 5.22
N ILE A 656 6.68 -8.38 4.43
CA ILE A 656 5.22 -8.31 4.19
C ILE A 656 4.65 -9.60 3.57
N ASP A 657 5.49 -10.40 2.93
CA ASP A 657 5.12 -11.72 2.41
C ASP A 657 4.81 -12.71 3.54
N ASP A 658 5.37 -12.50 4.73
CA ASP A 658 5.02 -13.20 5.96
C ASP A 658 3.96 -12.40 6.74
N VAL A 659 2.70 -12.77 6.54
CA VAL A 659 1.55 -12.10 7.15
C VAL A 659 1.41 -12.33 8.65
N SER A 660 2.28 -13.15 9.26
CA SER A 660 2.35 -13.32 10.70
C SER A 660 3.09 -12.17 11.41
N VAL A 661 3.89 -11.40 10.65
CA VAL A 661 4.69 -10.27 11.15
C VAL A 661 4.05 -8.95 10.70
N ASP A 662 4.12 -7.93 11.57
CA ASP A 662 3.64 -6.59 11.20
C ASP A 662 4.48 -6.04 10.04
N ALA A 663 3.82 -5.60 8.98
CA ALA A 663 4.52 -4.95 7.87
C ALA A 663 5.17 -3.64 8.32
N LEU A 664 6.45 -3.48 7.94
CA LEU A 664 7.26 -2.30 8.24
C LEU A 664 7.53 -1.52 6.96
N TYR A 665 7.26 -0.22 6.99
CA TYR A 665 7.67 0.70 5.94
C TYR A 665 9.01 1.32 6.31
N ALA A 666 10.07 0.94 5.60
CA ALA A 666 11.44 1.33 5.91
C ALA A 666 12.04 2.17 4.79
N CYS A 667 12.88 3.13 5.17
CA CYS A 667 13.62 3.97 4.24
C CYS A 667 15.11 3.59 4.28
N HIS A 668 15.70 3.40 3.12
CA HIS A 668 17.13 3.14 2.99
C HIS A 668 17.85 4.37 2.41
N VAL A 669 19.10 4.60 2.82
CA VAL A 669 20.06 5.51 2.15
C VAL A 669 21.42 4.83 2.08
N ASP A 670 21.91 4.57 0.88
CA ASP A 670 23.27 4.09 0.65
C ASP A 670 24.23 5.30 0.49
N VAL A 671 25.02 5.55 1.53
CA VAL A 671 25.96 6.68 1.59
C VAL A 671 27.01 6.63 0.47
N TRP A 672 27.46 5.43 0.12
CA TRP A 672 28.52 5.20 -0.87
C TRP A 672 27.99 4.61 -2.18
N GLY A 673 26.68 4.63 -2.40
CA GLY A 673 26.05 4.03 -3.57
C GLY A 673 26.54 4.60 -4.91
N HIS A 674 27.09 5.82 -4.93
CA HIS A 674 27.74 6.42 -6.09
C HIS A 674 29.09 5.76 -6.47
N LEU A 675 29.62 4.86 -5.63
CA LEU A 675 30.82 4.05 -5.87
C LEU A 675 30.51 2.55 -5.91
N ALA A 676 29.24 2.15 -5.76
CA ALA A 676 28.85 0.74 -5.62
C ALA A 676 29.11 -0.11 -6.88
N SER A 677 29.14 0.50 -8.07
CA SER A 677 29.36 -0.19 -9.34
C SER A 677 30.16 0.64 -10.34
N ILE A 678 30.75 -0.02 -11.35
CA ILE A 678 31.44 0.67 -12.46
C ILE A 678 30.50 1.65 -13.18
N ALA A 679 29.23 1.28 -13.34
CA ALA A 679 28.22 2.17 -13.93
C ALA A 679 28.01 3.43 -13.08
N ASP A 680 28.02 3.31 -11.75
CA ASP A 680 27.86 4.45 -10.85
C ASP A 680 29.09 5.35 -10.81
N VAL A 681 30.29 4.77 -10.92
CA VAL A 681 31.53 5.53 -11.10
C VAL A 681 31.51 6.32 -12.41
N LEU A 682 31.05 5.72 -13.51
CA LEU A 682 30.91 6.42 -14.80
C LEU A 682 29.91 7.58 -14.72
N ARG A 683 28.79 7.38 -14.01
CA ARG A 683 27.81 8.45 -13.74
C ARG A 683 28.42 9.56 -12.89
N LEU A 684 29.12 9.22 -11.81
CA LEU A 684 29.83 10.18 -10.95
C LEU A 684 30.81 11.04 -11.77
N VAL A 685 31.60 10.41 -12.64
CA VAL A 685 32.51 11.10 -13.55
C VAL A 685 31.73 12.07 -14.45
N SER A 686 30.61 11.64 -15.04
CA SER A 686 29.78 12.53 -15.87
C SER A 686 29.22 13.73 -15.09
N TYR A 687 28.64 13.51 -13.91
CA TYR A 687 28.04 14.58 -13.09
C TYR A 687 29.07 15.47 -12.39
N SER A 688 30.32 15.02 -12.24
CA SER A 688 31.40 15.84 -11.69
C SER A 688 31.71 17.05 -12.57
N TRP A 689 31.53 16.92 -13.88
CA TRP A 689 31.65 18.03 -14.80
C TRP A 689 30.54 19.07 -14.56
N ASN A 690 29.30 18.62 -14.33
CA ASN A 690 28.18 19.50 -14.01
C ASN A 690 28.44 20.30 -12.73
N LEU A 691 28.98 19.67 -11.68
CA LEU A 691 29.38 20.36 -10.45
C LEU A 691 30.43 21.44 -10.74
N PHE A 692 31.49 21.08 -11.47
CA PHE A 692 32.56 22.01 -11.86
C PHE A 692 32.01 23.19 -12.69
N ALA A 693 31.13 22.93 -13.64
CA ALA A 693 30.49 23.94 -14.49
C ALA A 693 29.60 24.90 -13.70
N MET A 694 28.81 24.38 -12.75
CA MET A 694 27.91 25.18 -11.90
C MET A 694 28.65 26.04 -10.87
N ALA A 695 29.76 25.53 -10.32
CA ALA A 695 30.46 26.14 -9.19
C ALA A 695 31.69 26.96 -9.60
N PHE A 696 32.46 26.58 -10.62
CA PHE A 696 33.81 27.13 -10.84
C PHE A 696 34.10 27.61 -12.27
N LEU A 697 33.48 27.04 -13.30
CA LEU A 697 33.81 27.35 -14.70
C LEU A 697 33.75 28.86 -15.01
N ASP A 698 32.77 29.58 -14.48
CA ASP A 698 32.64 31.03 -14.70
C ASP A 698 33.73 31.87 -14.01
N THR A 699 34.40 31.32 -12.99
CA THR A 699 35.47 32.01 -12.27
C THR A 699 36.86 31.71 -12.85
N MET A 700 36.92 30.82 -13.82
CA MET A 700 38.16 30.39 -14.46
C MET A 700 38.08 30.54 -16.00
N PRO A 701 37.84 31.75 -16.52
CA PRO A 701 37.73 31.96 -17.96
C PRO A 701 39.04 31.57 -18.66
N GLY A 702 38.92 30.82 -19.77
CA GLY A 702 40.05 30.31 -20.55
C GLY A 702 40.70 29.03 -20.02
N ILE A 703 40.26 28.48 -18.87
CA ILE A 703 40.81 27.22 -18.35
C ILE A 703 40.61 26.05 -19.32
N ALA A 704 39.54 26.07 -20.11
CA ALA A 704 39.19 25.02 -21.06
C ALA A 704 40.07 25.00 -22.32
N VAL A 705 40.82 26.08 -22.57
CA VAL A 705 41.74 26.22 -23.72
C VAL A 705 43.00 25.37 -23.53
N ASN A 706 43.40 25.09 -22.28
CA ASN A 706 44.48 24.16 -22.00
C ASN A 706 43.94 22.81 -21.51
N VAL A 707 44.01 21.77 -22.35
CA VAL A 707 43.46 20.43 -22.06
C VAL A 707 43.97 19.84 -20.73
N ALA A 708 45.27 19.97 -20.44
CA ALA A 708 45.86 19.40 -19.23
C ALA A 708 45.44 20.17 -17.97
N GLY A 709 45.44 21.51 -18.04
CA GLY A 709 44.93 22.37 -16.96
C GLY A 709 43.44 22.20 -16.71
N TYR A 710 42.65 22.08 -17.78
CA TYR A 710 41.22 21.80 -17.71
C TYR A 710 40.94 20.45 -17.05
N ALA A 711 41.62 19.39 -17.47
CA ALA A 711 41.47 18.07 -16.88
C ALA A 711 41.83 18.08 -15.37
N LEU A 712 42.94 18.73 -15.00
CA LEU A 712 43.34 18.85 -13.59
C LEU A 712 42.36 19.67 -12.77
N ALA A 713 41.89 20.82 -13.30
CA ALA A 713 40.89 21.65 -12.64
C ALA A 713 39.58 20.88 -12.43
N TRP A 714 39.10 20.16 -13.46
CA TRP A 714 37.91 19.33 -13.37
C TRP A 714 38.07 18.18 -12.36
N LEU A 715 39.21 17.49 -12.34
CA LEU A 715 39.47 16.41 -11.37
C LEU A 715 39.47 16.91 -9.93
N VAL A 716 40.16 18.03 -9.66
CA VAL A 716 40.35 18.55 -8.29
C VAL A 716 39.17 19.39 -7.80
N LEU A 717 38.45 20.10 -8.69
CA LEU A 717 37.33 20.97 -8.32
C LEU A 717 35.94 20.38 -8.63
N GLY A 718 35.88 19.35 -9.47
CA GLY A 718 34.66 18.65 -9.84
C GLY A 718 34.60 17.26 -9.23
N LEU A 719 35.47 16.35 -9.67
CA LEU A 719 35.37 14.91 -9.33
C LEU A 719 35.64 14.62 -7.86
N LEU A 720 36.78 15.07 -7.33
CA LEU A 720 37.14 14.84 -5.93
C LEU A 720 36.10 15.48 -4.97
N PRO A 721 35.69 16.75 -5.15
CA PRO A 721 34.67 17.35 -4.30
C PRO A 721 33.31 16.69 -4.45
N LEU A 722 32.88 16.32 -5.66
CA LEU A 722 31.59 15.66 -5.84
C LEU A 722 31.55 14.32 -5.10
N THR A 723 32.63 13.54 -5.16
CA THR A 723 32.72 12.24 -4.47
C THR A 723 32.53 12.40 -2.96
N LEU A 724 33.27 13.33 -2.34
CA LEU A 724 33.18 13.55 -0.90
C LEU A 724 31.86 14.22 -0.48
N LEU A 725 31.42 15.23 -1.22
CA LEU A 725 30.18 15.96 -0.92
C LEU A 725 28.95 15.09 -1.10
N ALA A 726 28.94 14.19 -2.11
CA ALA A 726 27.87 13.21 -2.28
C ALA A 726 27.75 12.31 -1.04
N ALA A 727 28.85 11.74 -0.56
CA ALA A 727 28.86 10.95 0.68
C ALA A 727 28.37 11.77 1.89
N CYS A 728 28.84 13.01 2.07
CA CYS A 728 28.38 13.87 3.15
C CYS A 728 26.88 14.18 3.08
N VAL A 729 26.37 14.54 1.91
CA VAL A 729 24.95 14.84 1.71
C VAL A 729 24.10 13.59 1.95
N ALA A 730 24.53 12.42 1.46
CA ALA A 730 23.84 11.15 1.69
C ALA A 730 23.84 10.78 3.19
N GLN A 731 24.96 10.99 3.91
CA GLN A 731 25.02 10.79 5.36
C GLN A 731 24.05 11.72 6.12
N MET A 732 23.92 12.98 5.69
CA MET A 732 22.93 13.89 6.28
C MET A 732 21.49 13.44 6.01
N CYS A 733 21.20 12.92 4.82
CA CYS A 733 19.92 12.28 4.51
C CYS A 733 19.66 11.05 5.40
N ALA A 734 20.67 10.23 5.64
CA ALA A 734 20.57 9.08 6.54
C ALA A 734 20.29 9.50 7.99
N TRP A 735 20.99 10.51 8.52
CA TRP A 735 20.72 11.06 9.86
C TRP A 735 19.31 11.64 9.97
N ARG A 736 18.80 12.28 8.92
CA ARG A 736 17.42 12.80 8.87
C ARG A 736 16.37 11.70 9.07
N LEU A 737 16.62 10.46 8.67
CA LEU A 737 15.70 9.33 8.91
C LEU A 737 15.61 8.93 10.40
N VAL A 738 16.68 9.14 11.17
CA VAL A 738 16.75 8.74 12.60
C VAL A 738 16.31 9.88 13.53
N LEU A 739 16.32 11.12 13.04
CA LEU A 739 15.94 12.31 13.82
C LEU A 739 14.42 12.56 13.75
N PRO A 740 13.66 12.40 14.85
CA PRO A 740 12.20 12.48 14.84
C PRO A 740 11.65 13.81 14.28
N GLY A 741 12.34 14.92 14.55
CA GLY A 741 11.93 16.27 14.11
C GLY A 741 12.08 16.54 12.60
N LEU A 742 12.84 15.69 11.88
CA LEU A 742 13.09 15.83 10.44
C LEU A 742 12.55 14.64 9.62
N ALA A 743 12.07 13.59 10.30
CA ALA A 743 11.53 12.39 9.67
C ALA A 743 10.29 12.70 8.80
N TRP A 744 9.52 13.75 9.10
CA TRP A 744 8.36 14.15 8.31
C TRP A 744 8.69 14.86 6.98
N VAL A 745 9.89 15.44 6.84
CA VAL A 745 10.28 16.22 5.65
C VAL A 745 10.58 15.28 4.49
N HIS A 746 9.95 15.48 3.32
CA HIS A 746 10.20 14.65 2.14
C HIS A 746 11.71 14.54 1.79
N ASN A 747 12.21 13.32 1.59
CA ASN A 747 13.65 13.07 1.39
C ASN A 747 14.25 13.87 0.22
N GLN A 748 13.51 13.93 -0.88
CA GLN A 748 13.92 14.66 -2.08
C GLN A 748 13.96 16.17 -1.87
N LEU A 749 13.00 16.75 -1.14
CA LEU A 749 13.04 18.16 -0.79
C LEU A 749 14.27 18.45 0.09
N PHE A 750 14.51 17.61 1.09
CA PHE A 750 15.67 17.73 1.96
C PHE A 750 16.98 17.66 1.16
N LEU A 751 17.10 16.72 0.23
CA LEU A 751 18.25 16.60 -0.66
C LEU A 751 18.45 17.84 -1.54
N VAL A 752 17.37 18.33 -2.18
CA VAL A 752 17.42 19.52 -3.04
C VAL A 752 17.89 20.73 -2.24
N LEU A 753 17.39 20.92 -1.02
CA LEU A 753 17.80 22.00 -0.13
C LEU A 753 19.28 21.87 0.28
N LEU A 754 19.74 20.66 0.58
CA LEU A 754 21.16 20.41 0.91
C LEU A 754 22.09 20.71 -0.26
N TRP A 755 21.77 20.24 -1.47
CA TRP A 755 22.59 20.55 -2.65
C TRP A 755 22.55 22.03 -3.00
N ALA A 756 21.40 22.70 -2.85
CA ALA A 756 21.30 24.15 -3.03
C ALA A 756 22.18 24.91 -2.03
N PHE A 757 22.20 24.46 -0.76
CA PHE A 757 23.08 25.01 0.27
C PHE A 757 24.57 24.79 -0.07
N VAL A 758 24.96 23.56 -0.44
CA VAL A 758 26.33 23.22 -0.83
C VAL A 758 26.80 24.07 -2.01
N LEU A 759 25.99 24.16 -3.07
CA LEU A 759 26.32 25.00 -4.23
C LEU A 759 26.34 26.49 -3.88
N GLY A 760 25.43 26.96 -3.02
CA GLY A 760 25.42 28.32 -2.50
C GLY A 760 26.72 28.65 -1.77
N CYS A 761 27.21 27.74 -0.93
CA CYS A 761 28.48 27.86 -0.22
C CYS A 761 29.69 27.86 -1.17
N LEU A 762 29.76 26.88 -2.09
CA LEU A 762 30.84 26.79 -3.08
C LEU A 762 30.92 28.03 -3.97
N ARG A 763 29.81 28.74 -4.16
CA ARG A 763 29.73 29.95 -5.00
C ARG A 763 29.94 31.25 -4.25
N ARG A 764 30.16 31.22 -2.94
CA ARG A 764 30.54 32.43 -2.21
C ARG A 764 31.90 32.92 -2.73
N PRO A 765 32.06 34.21 -3.07
CA PRO A 765 33.30 34.73 -3.66
C PRO A 765 34.55 34.44 -2.82
N ILE A 766 34.41 34.42 -1.49
CA ILE A 766 35.50 34.10 -0.55
C ILE A 766 35.94 32.64 -0.71
N VAL A 767 34.98 31.70 -0.72
CA VAL A 767 35.24 30.26 -0.85
C VAL A 767 35.86 29.97 -2.22
N GLN A 768 35.28 30.48 -3.30
CA GLN A 768 35.82 30.30 -4.65
C GLN A 768 37.27 30.80 -4.76
N ARG A 769 37.56 32.01 -4.25
CA ARG A 769 38.92 32.56 -4.27
C ARG A 769 39.91 31.65 -3.54
N HIS A 770 39.58 31.20 -2.34
CA HIS A 770 40.47 30.32 -1.57
C HIS A 770 40.68 28.98 -2.27
N VAL A 771 39.61 28.34 -2.75
CA VAL A 771 39.69 27.05 -3.44
C VAL A 771 40.51 27.16 -4.73
N VAL A 772 40.30 28.20 -5.54
CA VAL A 772 41.06 28.44 -6.77
C VAL A 772 42.52 28.78 -6.47
N GLN A 773 42.81 29.52 -5.39
CA GLN A 773 44.18 29.80 -4.94
C GLN A 773 44.92 28.51 -4.55
N CYS A 774 44.25 27.60 -3.84
CA CYS A 774 44.84 26.31 -3.44
C CYS A 774 45.28 25.44 -4.62
N ILE A 775 44.54 25.46 -5.74
CA ILE A 775 44.89 24.67 -6.93
C ILE A 775 45.86 25.39 -7.89
N THR A 776 46.05 26.70 -7.72
CA THR A 776 46.90 27.50 -8.61
C THR A 776 48.34 26.95 -8.72
N PRO A 777 49.01 26.49 -7.64
CA PRO A 777 50.32 25.85 -7.74
C PRO A 777 50.32 24.60 -8.62
N LEU A 778 49.29 23.76 -8.50
CA LEU A 778 49.15 22.54 -9.31
C LEU A 778 48.92 22.88 -10.79
N LEU A 779 48.11 23.91 -11.07
CA LEU A 779 47.90 24.39 -12.44
C LEU A 779 49.19 24.92 -13.09
N ARG A 780 50.10 25.52 -12.30
CA ARG A 780 51.41 25.95 -12.81
C ARG A 780 52.30 24.78 -13.22
N VAL A 781 52.21 23.64 -12.52
CA VAL A 781 52.96 22.42 -12.89
C VAL A 781 52.55 21.92 -14.27
N VAL A 782 51.26 22.01 -14.60
CA VAL A 782 50.72 21.67 -15.94
C VAL A 782 50.73 22.85 -16.93
N ARG A 783 51.61 23.84 -16.71
CA ARG A 783 51.84 24.97 -17.63
C ARG A 783 50.64 25.90 -17.81
N VAL A 784 49.81 26.09 -16.79
CA VAL A 784 48.69 27.05 -16.82
C VAL A 784 48.86 28.14 -15.77
N ARG A 785 48.69 29.40 -16.18
CA ARG A 785 48.85 30.56 -15.30
C ARG A 785 47.77 31.62 -15.54
N PRO A 786 47.29 32.32 -14.49
CA PRO A 786 46.40 33.46 -14.68
C PRO A 786 47.17 34.67 -15.25
N GLN A 787 46.70 35.17 -16.39
CA GLN A 787 47.11 36.41 -17.03
C GLN A 787 46.18 37.54 -16.59
N LYS A 788 46.75 38.64 -16.09
CA LYS A 788 45.95 39.81 -15.71
C LYS A 788 45.48 40.55 -16.97
N LEU A 789 44.21 40.94 -16.99
CA LEU A 789 43.68 41.85 -18.01
C LEU A 789 43.87 43.30 -17.54
N GLU A 790 44.19 44.18 -18.48
CA GLU A 790 44.31 45.60 -18.17
C GLU A 790 42.93 46.18 -17.81
N LYS A 791 42.85 46.95 -16.72
CA LYS A 791 41.59 47.54 -16.23
C LYS A 791 40.91 48.46 -17.26
N SER A 792 41.70 49.05 -18.16
CA SER A 792 41.23 49.92 -19.25
C SER A 792 40.66 49.14 -20.43
N SER A 793 40.94 47.83 -20.54
CA SER A 793 40.43 47.00 -21.62
C SER A 793 38.94 46.72 -21.39
N PRO A 794 38.08 46.88 -22.40
CA PRO A 794 36.67 46.54 -22.27
C PRO A 794 36.43 45.03 -22.01
N TYR A 795 37.42 44.18 -22.29
CA TYR A 795 37.37 42.77 -21.91
C TYR A 795 37.47 42.53 -20.39
N PHE A 796 37.97 43.48 -19.61
CA PHE A 796 38.05 43.35 -18.15
C PHE A 796 36.66 43.27 -17.50
N SER A 797 35.68 44.03 -18.01
CA SER A 797 34.29 43.96 -17.52
C SER A 797 33.53 42.76 -18.06
N LEU A 798 33.89 42.28 -19.26
CA LEU A 798 33.25 41.12 -19.89
C LEU A 798 33.70 39.79 -19.31
N ILE A 799 35.02 39.60 -19.15
CA ILE A 799 35.65 38.31 -18.82
C ILE A 799 36.02 38.26 -17.34
N GLY A 800 36.40 39.40 -16.76
CA GLY A 800 36.87 39.52 -15.38
C GLY A 800 38.33 39.93 -15.28
N PRO A 801 38.92 39.89 -14.06
CA PRO A 801 40.24 40.46 -13.79
C PRO A 801 41.42 39.67 -14.38
N CYS A 802 41.21 38.41 -14.72
CA CYS A 802 42.24 37.53 -15.27
C CYS A 802 41.66 36.44 -16.16
N ILE A 803 42.46 35.95 -17.10
CA ILE A 803 42.19 34.77 -17.93
C ILE A 803 43.26 33.70 -17.66
N TRP A 804 42.89 32.43 -17.73
CA TRP A 804 43.83 31.31 -17.58
C TRP A 804 44.39 30.94 -18.95
N ILE A 805 45.71 31.01 -19.12
CA ILE A 805 46.39 30.74 -20.39
C ILE A 805 47.62 29.85 -20.18
N ASP A 806 48.16 29.32 -21.28
CA ASP A 806 49.41 28.56 -21.26
C ASP A 806 50.56 29.46 -20.78
N THR A 807 51.44 28.92 -19.93
CA THR A 807 52.65 29.61 -19.48
C THR A 807 53.55 30.09 -20.62
N ALA A 808 53.52 29.42 -21.78
CA ALA A 808 54.26 29.85 -22.96
C ALA A 808 53.72 31.18 -23.56
N GLU A 809 52.46 31.50 -23.31
CA GLU A 809 51.78 32.71 -23.80
C GLU A 809 51.63 33.78 -22.71
N TRP A 810 52.07 33.49 -21.50
CA TRP A 810 51.93 34.36 -20.33
C TRP A 810 52.86 35.58 -20.40
N ARG A 811 52.33 36.71 -19.95
CA ARG A 811 53.03 38.00 -19.92
C ARG A 811 53.04 38.59 -18.52
N PRO A 812 54.15 39.21 -18.10
CA PRO A 812 54.26 39.85 -16.78
C PRO A 812 53.34 41.08 -16.65
N GLU A 813 53.12 41.80 -17.74
CA GLU A 813 52.26 42.99 -17.77
C GLU A 813 50.79 42.64 -18.06
N PRO A 814 49.82 43.42 -17.55
CA PRO A 814 48.43 43.29 -17.93
C PRO A 814 48.24 43.46 -19.45
N THR A 815 47.44 42.60 -20.08
CA THR A 815 47.24 42.61 -21.55
C THR A 815 45.89 43.23 -21.94
N LYS A 816 45.86 43.93 -23.09
CA LYS A 816 44.62 44.35 -23.79
C LYS A 816 44.15 43.32 -24.82
N TYR A 817 45.03 42.42 -25.25
CA TYR A 817 44.76 41.37 -26.23
C TYR A 817 44.34 40.08 -25.54
N VAL A 818 43.26 39.46 -26.02
CA VAL A 818 42.69 38.21 -25.50
C VAL A 818 42.71 37.14 -26.59
N PRO A 819 43.05 35.87 -26.28
CA PRO A 819 42.94 34.77 -27.23
C PRO A 819 41.51 34.65 -27.79
N LEU A 820 41.39 34.40 -29.10
CA LEU A 820 40.11 34.18 -29.74
C LEU A 820 39.42 32.94 -29.17
N SER A 821 40.15 31.87 -28.84
CA SER A 821 39.59 30.69 -28.15
C SER A 821 38.82 31.05 -26.86
N VAL A 822 39.39 31.94 -26.03
CA VAL A 822 38.75 32.43 -24.80
C VAL A 822 37.55 33.33 -25.11
N LEU A 823 37.66 34.18 -26.14
CA LEU A 823 36.55 35.04 -26.56
C LEU A 823 35.36 34.25 -27.11
N LEU A 824 35.61 33.14 -27.80
CA LEU A 824 34.58 32.24 -28.32
C LEU A 824 33.76 31.57 -27.22
N GLU A 825 34.32 31.46 -26.00
CA GLU A 825 33.65 30.93 -24.81
C GLU A 825 32.80 31.98 -24.07
N CYS A 826 32.89 33.26 -24.44
CA CYS A 826 32.19 34.35 -23.75
C CYS A 826 30.76 34.57 -24.27
N SER A 827 29.82 34.89 -23.38
CA SER A 827 28.38 34.95 -23.70
C SER A 827 27.97 36.03 -24.71
N ASN A 828 28.69 37.17 -24.73
CA ASN A 828 28.28 38.39 -25.42
C ASN A 828 29.17 38.75 -26.62
N VAL A 829 30.07 37.86 -27.03
CA VAL A 829 30.96 38.09 -28.18
C VAL A 829 30.29 37.61 -29.46
N ARG A 830 30.10 38.52 -30.42
CA ARG A 830 29.64 38.16 -31.76
C ARG A 830 30.85 37.84 -32.63
N ILE A 831 31.06 36.56 -32.95
CA ILE A 831 32.19 36.10 -33.77
C ILE A 831 32.27 36.81 -35.14
N THR A 832 31.13 37.22 -35.68
CA THR A 832 31.02 37.97 -36.94
C THR A 832 31.71 39.34 -36.89
N ASN A 833 31.96 39.88 -35.70
CA ASN A 833 32.55 41.18 -35.50
C ASN A 833 34.06 41.13 -35.24
N VAL A 834 34.69 39.95 -35.40
CA VAL A 834 36.14 39.77 -35.25
C VAL A 834 36.78 39.78 -36.63
N ILE A 835 37.54 40.83 -36.94
CA ILE A 835 38.30 40.97 -38.20
C ILE A 835 39.68 41.54 -37.87
N ALA A 836 40.73 40.98 -38.50
CA ALA A 836 42.09 41.51 -38.47
C ALA A 836 42.66 41.87 -37.07
N HIS A 837 42.56 40.96 -36.10
CA HIS A 837 42.99 41.10 -34.70
C HIS A 837 42.21 42.15 -33.89
N GLU A 838 41.06 42.62 -34.42
CA GLU A 838 40.20 43.59 -33.77
C GLU A 838 38.76 43.08 -33.59
N TYR A 839 38.11 43.50 -32.50
CA TYR A 839 36.70 43.27 -32.22
C TYR A 839 35.91 44.57 -32.30
N PHE A 840 34.93 44.62 -33.19
CA PHE A 840 34.03 45.74 -33.40
C PHE A 840 32.77 45.60 -32.51
N ALA A 841 32.79 46.34 -31.41
CA ALA A 841 31.77 46.39 -30.39
C ALA A 841 30.38 46.80 -30.91
N CYS A 842 30.33 47.72 -31.87
CA CYS A 842 29.08 48.30 -32.38
C CYS A 842 28.48 47.57 -33.58
N GLY A 843 29.16 46.55 -34.10
CA GLY A 843 28.82 45.92 -35.38
C GLY A 843 29.76 46.39 -36.50
N LEU A 844 29.69 45.70 -37.63
CA LEU A 844 30.47 46.04 -38.83
C LEU A 844 29.51 46.54 -39.90
N ASP A 845 29.68 47.78 -40.35
CA ASP A 845 29.11 48.27 -41.61
C ASP A 845 29.73 47.52 -42.80
N ASP A 846 28.99 47.40 -43.91
CA ASP A 846 29.42 46.61 -45.07
C ASP A 846 30.70 47.17 -45.73
N ASP A 847 30.95 48.49 -45.62
CA ASP A 847 32.18 49.14 -46.07
C ASP A 847 33.39 48.86 -45.15
N ALA A 848 33.16 48.63 -43.85
CA ALA A 848 34.22 48.27 -42.90
C ALA A 848 34.64 46.79 -43.03
N ARG A 849 33.78 45.92 -43.56
CA ARG A 849 34.11 44.49 -43.83
C ARG A 849 35.08 44.31 -44.99
N SER A 850 35.10 45.23 -45.94
CA SER A 850 35.89 45.15 -47.18
C SER A 850 37.24 45.88 -47.08
N ALA A 851 37.38 46.88 -46.21
CA ALA A 851 38.58 47.72 -46.11
C ALA A 851 39.77 47.08 -45.35
N GLY A 852 39.55 46.07 -44.50
CA GLY A 852 40.61 45.54 -43.62
C GLY A 852 41.02 46.53 -42.51
N SER A 853 41.85 46.07 -41.56
CA SER A 853 42.22 46.85 -40.36
C SER A 853 42.74 48.26 -40.67
N HIS A 854 42.27 49.26 -39.89
CA HIS A 854 42.83 50.62 -39.87
C HIS A 854 43.92 50.82 -38.80
N ALA A 855 44.26 49.79 -38.00
CA ALA A 855 45.28 49.89 -36.98
C ALA A 855 46.68 49.62 -37.55
N HIS A 856 47.41 50.70 -37.82
CA HIS A 856 48.86 50.62 -38.01
C HIS A 856 49.55 50.33 -36.67
N GLY A 857 50.12 49.13 -36.50
CA GLY A 857 51.02 48.83 -35.37
C GLY A 857 50.58 47.74 -34.39
N HIS A 858 49.91 46.67 -34.84
CA HIS A 858 49.78 45.47 -34.01
C HIS A 858 51.18 44.95 -33.60
N PRO A 859 51.39 44.57 -32.33
CA PRO A 859 52.64 43.98 -31.90
C PRO A 859 53.05 42.76 -32.73
N THR A 860 54.31 42.69 -33.15
CA THR A 860 54.83 41.64 -34.04
C THR A 860 54.66 40.23 -33.50
N TRP A 861 54.71 40.06 -32.17
CA TRP A 861 54.51 38.78 -31.49
C TRP A 861 53.15 38.13 -31.79
N LEU A 862 52.13 38.90 -32.18
CA LEU A 862 50.78 38.38 -32.50
C LEU A 862 50.80 37.45 -33.72
N HIS A 863 51.75 37.65 -34.62
CA HIS A 863 51.88 36.87 -35.84
C HIS A 863 52.77 35.62 -35.66
N GLU A 864 53.47 35.50 -34.54
CA GLU A 864 54.39 34.40 -34.23
C GLU A 864 53.73 33.26 -33.42
N LEU A 865 52.54 33.50 -32.86
CA LEU A 865 51.80 32.54 -32.05
C LEU A 865 50.85 31.66 -32.88
N ASP A 866 50.55 30.46 -32.37
CA ASP A 866 49.56 29.57 -33.00
C ASP A 866 48.11 30.08 -32.80
N GLU A 867 47.85 30.81 -31.72
CA GLU A 867 46.56 31.35 -31.31
C GLU A 867 46.29 32.76 -31.89
N TYR A 868 45.04 33.04 -32.25
CA TYR A 868 44.63 34.33 -32.79
C TYR A 868 44.20 35.28 -31.68
N TYR A 869 44.97 36.33 -31.41
CA TYR A 869 44.64 37.28 -30.33
C TYR A 869 43.85 38.48 -30.85
N VAL A 870 42.93 39.01 -30.05
CA VAL A 870 42.04 40.10 -30.46
C VAL A 870 42.04 41.21 -29.42
N CYS A 871 42.06 42.47 -29.87
CA CYS A 871 41.80 43.66 -29.05
C CYS A 871 40.50 44.36 -29.47
N VAL A 872 39.90 45.16 -28.59
CA VAL A 872 38.72 45.98 -28.98
C VAL A 872 39.18 47.17 -29.83
N HIS A 873 38.51 47.41 -30.96
CA HIS A 873 38.84 48.50 -31.88
C HIS A 873 38.79 49.87 -31.20
N ALA A 874 39.81 50.71 -31.42
CA ALA A 874 40.08 51.91 -30.62
C ALA A 874 38.94 52.93 -30.62
N CYS A 875 38.27 53.15 -31.76
CA CYS A 875 37.17 54.13 -31.89
C CYS A 875 35.88 53.72 -31.15
N GLU A 876 35.70 52.44 -30.83
CA GLU A 876 34.45 51.92 -30.27
C GLU A 876 34.54 51.59 -28.77
N GLN A 877 35.70 51.78 -28.14
CA GLN A 877 35.87 51.59 -26.70
C GLN A 877 34.86 52.44 -25.89
N ALA A 878 34.53 53.64 -26.37
CA ALA A 878 33.53 54.52 -25.75
C ALA A 878 32.08 54.00 -25.90
N CYS A 879 31.75 53.36 -27.03
CA CYS A 879 30.44 52.78 -27.27
C CYS A 879 30.24 51.48 -26.50
N TYR A 880 31.27 50.64 -26.38
CA TYR A 880 31.22 49.42 -25.57
C TYR A 880 30.89 49.72 -24.10
N VAL A 881 31.45 50.80 -23.54
CA VAL A 881 31.16 51.27 -22.19
C VAL A 881 29.70 51.76 -22.05
N ARG A 882 29.13 52.41 -23.08
CA ARG A 882 27.72 52.85 -23.09
C ARG A 882 26.73 51.70 -23.23
N SER A 883 26.99 50.73 -24.11
CA SER A 883 26.09 49.58 -24.35
C SER A 883 26.06 48.57 -23.20
N CYS A 884 27.10 48.53 -22.35
CA CYS A 884 27.15 47.71 -21.14
C CYS A 884 26.88 48.49 -19.85
N GLY A 885 26.65 49.82 -19.93
CA GLY A 885 26.62 50.75 -18.81
C GLY A 885 25.25 51.01 -18.17
N THR A 886 24.16 50.41 -18.66
CA THR A 886 22.82 50.58 -18.06
C THR A 886 22.06 49.25 -18.03
N PRO A 887 21.78 48.66 -16.85
CA PRO A 887 20.64 47.76 -16.74
C PRO A 887 19.39 48.62 -16.90
N ALA A 888 18.61 48.39 -17.96
CA ALA A 888 17.26 48.89 -18.05
C ALA A 888 16.42 48.22 -16.95
N PHE A 889 16.37 48.83 -15.77
CA PHE A 889 15.27 48.62 -14.84
C PHE A 889 14.02 49.25 -15.48
N SER A 890 13.28 48.48 -16.27
CA SER A 890 11.87 48.76 -16.46
C SER A 890 11.17 48.39 -15.16
N VAL A 891 11.00 49.38 -14.30
CA VAL A 891 10.03 49.34 -13.21
C VAL A 891 8.65 49.30 -13.86
N THR A 892 8.06 48.13 -14.02
CA THR A 892 6.60 48.03 -14.02
C THR A 892 6.16 48.09 -12.56
N LYS A 893 5.54 49.22 -12.20
CA LYS A 893 4.78 49.40 -10.97
C LYS A 893 3.52 48.53 -11.00
N THR A 894 3.23 47.96 -9.82
CA THR A 894 2.06 47.20 -9.36
C THR A 894 1.77 45.88 -10.06
#